data_AF-A0A2K6R3Z1-F1
#
_entry.id   AF-A0A2K6R3Z1-F1
#
_cell.length_a   1.000
_cell.length_b   1.000
_cell.length_c   1.000
_cell.angle_alpha   90.00
_cell.angle_beta   90.00
_cell.angle_gamma   90.00
#
_symmetry.space_group_name_H-M   'P 1'
#
loop_
_entity.id
_entity.type
_entity.pdbx_description
1 polymer ?
#
loop_
_entity_poly.entity_id
_entity_poly.type
_entity_poly.pdbx_seq_one_letter_code
_entity_poly.pdbx_strand_id
1 'polypeptide(L)'
;MQSWRRRKSLWLALSASWLLLVLLGGFSLLRLALPPRPRPGASQGWPRWLDAELLQSFSQAGELPEDAASPPQAPHGGSCNWGACFDTSKCRGDGLKVFVYPASGPISETHHRILASIEGSRFHTFSPAGACLLLLLSLDAQTGECSSMPLQWNRGRNHLVLRLHPAPCPKTFQLGQAMVAEASPTVDSFRPGFDVALPFLPEAHPLRGGAPGQLQQHSPQPGIALLALEEERGGWRTADTGSSACPWDAHCEQDPGSRQTQRRETLPNATFCLISGHRPEAASRFLQALQAGCIPVLLSPRWELPFSEVIDWTKAAIVADERLPLQVLAALQEMSPARVLALRQQTQFLWDAYFSSVEKVIHTTLEVIQDRIFGTSAHPSLLWNSPPGALLALSTFSISPQDFPFYHLQQGSRPEGRFSALIWVGPPGQPPLKLIQAVAGSQHCAQILVLWSNERPLPSSWPETAMPLTVIDGHRKVSDRFFPYSTIRTDAILSLDAHSSLSTSEVDFAFVVWQSFPERMVGFLTSSHFWDEAHGGWGYTAERTNEFSMVLTTAAFYHRYYHTLFTHSLPKVLRTLADEAPTCVDVLMNFLVAAVTKLPPIKVPYSKQRQEAAPLASGGPGPRPKPQAPAPDCVNQIAAAFGHMPLLSSRLRLDPVLFKDPVSVQRKKYRSLEKP
;
A
#
# COMPACT_ATOMS: atom_id res chain seq x y z
N MET A 1 -50.03 70.03 15.92
CA MET A 1 -50.19 68.75 16.68
C MET A 1 -50.24 67.46 15.82
N GLN A 2 -50.69 67.47 14.56
CA GLN A 2 -50.91 66.22 13.79
C GLN A 2 -49.63 65.45 13.36
N SER A 3 -48.51 66.13 13.06
CA SER A 3 -47.27 65.46 12.63
C SER A 3 -46.64 64.56 13.72
N TRP A 4 -46.80 64.93 15.00
CA TRP A 4 -46.22 64.18 16.12
C TRP A 4 -46.96 62.86 16.40
N ARG A 5 -48.29 62.81 16.17
CA ARG A 5 -49.05 61.54 16.24
C ARG A 5 -48.70 60.58 15.10
N ARG A 6 -48.52 61.07 13.87
CA ARG A 6 -48.06 60.21 12.74
C ARG A 6 -46.69 59.59 13.00
N ARG A 7 -45.71 60.34 13.53
CA ARG A 7 -44.41 59.77 13.91
C ARG A 7 -44.54 58.67 14.97
N LYS A 8 -45.29 58.88 16.05
CA LYS A 8 -45.49 57.84 17.09
C LYS A 8 -46.16 56.58 16.54
N SER A 9 -47.14 56.71 15.63
CA SER A 9 -47.77 55.57 14.97
C SER A 9 -46.81 54.77 14.08
N LEU A 10 -45.88 55.46 13.38
CA LEU A 10 -44.85 54.81 12.58
C LEU A 10 -43.84 54.04 13.43
N TRP A 11 -43.39 54.63 14.55
CA TRP A 11 -42.49 53.95 15.49
C TRP A 11 -43.14 52.72 16.14
N LEU A 12 -44.44 52.78 16.47
CA LEU A 12 -45.20 51.62 16.97
C LEU A 12 -45.39 50.52 15.92
N ALA A 13 -45.65 50.88 14.66
CA ALA A 13 -45.74 49.91 13.56
C ALA A 13 -44.38 49.23 13.30
N LEU A 14 -43.28 49.99 13.34
CA LEU A 14 -41.93 49.45 13.19
C LEU A 14 -41.53 48.55 14.38
N SER A 15 -41.86 48.91 15.62
CA SER A 15 -41.58 48.04 16.77
C SER A 15 -42.41 46.76 16.77
N ALA A 16 -43.68 46.83 16.33
CA ALA A 16 -44.54 45.65 16.20
C ALA A 16 -44.03 44.71 15.09
N SER A 17 -43.62 45.25 13.94
CA SER A 17 -43.01 44.48 12.86
C SER A 17 -41.68 43.82 13.27
N TRP A 18 -40.87 44.52 14.06
CA TRP A 18 -39.61 43.98 14.59
C TRP A 18 -39.83 42.85 15.61
N LEU A 19 -40.83 43.00 16.50
CA LEU A 19 -41.25 41.92 17.41
C LEU A 19 -41.79 40.70 16.65
N LEU A 20 -42.54 40.91 15.56
CA LEU A 20 -43.01 39.81 14.71
C LEU A 20 -41.85 39.04 14.06
N LEU A 21 -40.83 39.75 13.55
CA LEU A 21 -39.61 39.17 12.97
C LEU A 21 -38.80 38.35 13.97
N VAL A 22 -38.75 38.77 15.24
CA VAL A 22 -38.09 38.02 16.32
C VAL A 22 -38.91 36.78 16.73
N LEU A 23 -40.24 36.90 16.82
CA LEU A 23 -41.12 35.79 17.22
C LEU A 23 -41.30 34.72 16.12
N LEU A 24 -41.23 35.10 14.84
CA LEU A 24 -41.33 34.18 13.69
C LEU A 24 -39.98 33.55 13.29
N GLY A 25 -38.93 33.69 14.12
CA GLY A 25 -37.65 32.97 13.91
C GLY A 25 -36.80 33.49 12.75
N GLY A 26 -36.99 34.73 12.30
CA GLY A 26 -36.35 35.30 11.09
C GLY A 26 -34.83 35.52 11.18
N PHE A 27 -34.18 35.18 12.30
CA PHE A 27 -32.74 35.38 12.54
C PHE A 27 -31.86 34.12 12.35
N SER A 28 -32.37 33.09 11.68
CA SER A 28 -31.59 31.87 11.40
C SER A 28 -30.64 31.96 10.19
N LEU A 29 -30.62 33.07 9.45
CA LEU A 29 -29.89 33.20 8.17
C LEU A 29 -28.64 34.09 8.20
N LEU A 30 -28.22 34.60 9.36
CA LEU A 30 -26.99 35.38 9.51
C LEU A 30 -26.22 35.02 10.79
N ARG A 31 -25.85 33.74 10.93
CA ARG A 31 -24.69 33.36 11.73
C ARG A 31 -23.46 33.33 10.85
N LEU A 32 -22.63 34.38 10.95
CA LEU A 32 -21.20 34.25 10.66
C LEU A 32 -20.65 33.09 11.48
N ALA A 33 -20.13 32.07 10.81
CA ALA A 33 -19.53 30.90 11.44
C ALA A 33 -18.17 31.27 12.06
N LEU A 34 -18.19 31.96 13.19
CA LEU A 34 -17.05 32.02 14.09
C LEU A 34 -16.82 30.60 14.63
N PRO A 35 -15.67 29.95 14.35
CA PRO A 35 -15.39 28.63 14.87
C PRO A 35 -15.32 28.71 16.42
N PRO A 36 -15.87 27.71 17.13
CA PRO A 36 -15.84 27.72 18.59
C PRO A 36 -14.39 27.68 19.08
N ARG A 37 -14.06 28.52 20.08
CA ARG A 37 -12.78 28.42 20.79
C ARG A 37 -12.60 26.97 21.29
N PRO A 38 -11.40 26.37 21.15
CA PRO A 38 -11.15 25.04 21.69
C PRO A 38 -11.40 25.03 23.20
N ARG A 39 -12.13 24.02 23.69
CA ARG A 39 -12.24 23.76 25.13
C ARG A 39 -10.84 23.36 25.65
N PRO A 40 -10.28 24.01 26.68
CA PRO A 40 -9.08 23.50 27.33
C PRO A 40 -9.44 22.21 28.06
N GLY A 41 -8.90 21.07 27.62
CA GLY A 41 -9.10 19.77 28.28
C GLY A 41 -9.36 18.56 27.39
N ALA A 42 -9.51 18.71 26.06
CA ALA A 42 -9.45 17.57 25.15
C ALA A 42 -7.98 17.27 24.82
N SER A 43 -7.51 16.05 25.10
CA SER A 43 -6.16 15.61 24.74
C SER A 43 -5.96 15.70 23.23
N GLN A 44 -5.01 16.52 22.77
CA GLN A 44 -4.59 16.51 21.37
C GLN A 44 -3.99 15.14 21.06
N GLY A 45 -4.75 14.33 20.33
CA GLY A 45 -4.20 13.15 19.67
C GLY A 45 -3.22 13.56 18.58
N TRP A 46 -2.39 12.60 18.17
CA TRP A 46 -1.49 12.72 17.02
C TRP A 46 -2.21 13.30 15.78
N PRO A 47 -1.52 14.08 14.93
CA PRO A 47 -2.15 14.77 13.81
C PRO A 47 -2.85 13.78 12.88
N ARG A 48 -4.18 13.95 12.75
CA ARG A 48 -5.02 13.16 11.86
C ARG A 48 -4.89 13.71 10.44
N TRP A 49 -3.95 13.16 9.68
CA TRP A 49 -3.89 13.36 8.24
C TRP A 49 -4.90 12.39 7.60
N LEU A 50 -6.12 12.87 7.35
CA LEU A 50 -7.16 12.14 6.62
C LEU A 50 -7.90 13.10 5.69
N ASP A 51 -7.70 12.92 4.38
CA ASP A 51 -8.10 13.85 3.32
C ASP A 51 -9.62 13.92 3.03
N ALA A 52 -10.44 13.28 3.86
CA ALA A 52 -11.90 13.22 3.66
C ALA A 52 -12.58 14.60 3.67
N GLU A 53 -12.08 15.57 4.45
CA GLU A 53 -12.59 16.95 4.45
C GLU A 53 -11.98 17.83 3.34
N LEU A 54 -10.88 17.41 2.71
CA LEU A 54 -10.15 18.17 1.68
C LEU A 54 -10.46 17.73 0.24
N LEU A 55 -11.26 16.67 0.06
CA LEU A 55 -11.62 16.08 -1.23
C LEU A 55 -13.08 16.37 -1.64
N GLN A 56 -13.56 17.60 -1.43
CA GLN A 56 -14.71 18.07 -2.22
C GLN A 56 -14.24 18.26 -3.67
N SER A 57 -14.84 17.51 -4.60
CA SER A 57 -14.54 17.62 -6.02
C SER A 57 -14.96 18.99 -6.56
N PHE A 58 -14.23 19.51 -7.54
CA PHE A 58 -14.69 20.63 -8.39
C PHE A 58 -15.79 20.20 -9.38
N SER A 59 -16.30 18.97 -9.24
CA SER A 59 -17.40 18.37 -9.98
C SER A 59 -18.42 17.78 -9.01
N GLN A 60 -19.12 18.64 -8.26
CA GLN A 60 -20.48 18.28 -7.92
C GLN A 60 -21.27 18.22 -9.22
N ALA A 61 -22.04 17.15 -9.42
CA ALA A 61 -23.01 17.09 -10.51
C ALA A 61 -24.12 18.10 -10.21
N GLY A 62 -23.95 19.34 -10.69
CA GLY A 62 -25.08 20.23 -10.88
C GLY A 62 -26.07 19.54 -11.82
N GLU A 63 -27.36 19.69 -11.52
CA GLU A 63 -28.44 19.10 -12.31
C GLU A 63 -28.27 19.47 -13.79
N LEU A 64 -28.01 18.46 -14.63
CA LEU A 64 -27.84 18.64 -16.06
C LEU A 64 -29.19 19.08 -16.65
N PRO A 65 -29.25 20.14 -17.48
CA PRO A 65 -30.40 20.37 -18.33
C PRO A 65 -30.59 19.15 -19.26
N GLU A 66 -31.82 18.65 -19.39
CA GLU A 66 -32.12 17.37 -20.07
C GLU A 66 -31.84 17.35 -21.58
N ASP A 67 -31.40 18.45 -22.19
CA ASP A 67 -31.17 18.61 -23.64
C ASP A 67 -29.67 18.63 -24.03
N ALA A 68 -28.91 17.60 -23.64
CA ALA A 68 -27.55 17.35 -24.14
C ALA A 68 -27.54 16.16 -25.11
N ALA A 69 -27.36 16.45 -26.41
CA ALA A 69 -27.37 15.43 -27.46
C ALA A 69 -26.27 14.36 -27.25
N SER A 70 -26.65 13.09 -27.40
CA SER A 70 -25.76 11.93 -27.26
C SER A 70 -24.54 12.01 -28.20
N PRO A 71 -23.33 11.63 -27.75
CA PRO A 71 -22.16 11.54 -28.63
C PRO A 71 -22.40 10.49 -29.74
N PRO A 72 -21.87 10.70 -30.95
CA PRO A 72 -22.14 9.84 -32.09
C PRO A 72 -21.52 8.44 -31.89
N GLN A 73 -22.36 7.40 -31.90
CA GLN A 73 -21.89 6.02 -31.86
C GLN A 73 -21.13 5.67 -33.15
N ALA A 74 -19.90 5.19 -33.02
CA ALA A 74 -19.14 4.62 -34.13
C ALA A 74 -19.75 3.26 -34.58
N PRO A 75 -19.62 2.85 -35.85
CA PRO A 75 -20.33 1.68 -36.38
C PRO A 75 -19.82 0.36 -35.78
N HIS A 76 -20.60 -0.26 -34.90
CA HIS A 76 -20.20 -1.48 -34.20
C HIS A 76 -20.20 -2.73 -35.09
N GLY A 77 -19.01 -3.30 -35.32
CA GLY A 77 -18.86 -4.71 -35.67
C GLY A 77 -18.90 -5.59 -34.42
N GLY A 78 -20.08 -6.11 -34.05
CA GLY A 78 -20.26 -7.12 -32.99
C GLY A 78 -19.71 -6.72 -31.62
N SER A 79 -20.49 -5.95 -30.84
CA SER A 79 -20.10 -5.47 -29.50
C SER A 79 -19.73 -6.62 -28.55
N CYS A 80 -18.42 -6.80 -28.31
CA CYS A 80 -17.91 -7.65 -27.25
C CYS A 80 -17.88 -6.90 -25.92
N ASN A 81 -18.50 -7.51 -24.91
CA ASN A 81 -18.41 -7.12 -23.50
C ASN A 81 -18.06 -8.36 -22.66
N TRP A 82 -17.81 -8.15 -21.36
CA TRP A 82 -17.42 -9.19 -20.41
C TRP A 82 -18.34 -10.44 -20.45
N GLY A 83 -19.67 -10.24 -20.37
CA GLY A 83 -20.64 -11.34 -20.37
C GLY A 83 -20.80 -12.05 -21.72
N ALA A 84 -20.53 -11.37 -22.84
CA ALA A 84 -20.72 -11.92 -24.18
C ALA A 84 -19.50 -12.64 -24.74
N CYS A 85 -18.29 -12.15 -24.44
CA CYS A 85 -17.04 -12.60 -25.09
C CYS A 85 -16.03 -13.27 -24.14
N PHE A 86 -16.31 -13.32 -22.83
CA PHE A 86 -15.57 -14.14 -21.87
C PHE A 86 -16.44 -15.31 -21.35
N ASP A 87 -15.80 -16.41 -20.98
CA ASP A 87 -16.44 -17.58 -20.36
C ASP A 87 -15.87 -17.80 -18.96
N THR A 88 -16.57 -17.28 -17.95
CA THR A 88 -16.20 -17.44 -16.53
C THR A 88 -16.40 -18.88 -16.03
N SER A 89 -17.11 -19.76 -16.76
CA SER A 89 -17.37 -21.12 -16.30
C SER A 89 -16.10 -21.98 -16.22
N LYS A 90 -15.07 -21.64 -17.02
CA LYS A 90 -13.72 -22.23 -16.96
C LYS A 90 -12.87 -21.80 -15.77
N CYS A 91 -13.33 -20.82 -15.00
CA CYS A 91 -12.58 -20.17 -13.93
C CYS A 91 -13.10 -20.56 -12.53
N ARG A 92 -13.81 -21.71 -12.44
CA ARG A 92 -14.39 -22.23 -11.20
C ARG A 92 -13.36 -22.97 -10.36
N GLY A 93 -13.38 -22.76 -9.04
CA GLY A 93 -12.43 -23.37 -8.11
C GLY A 93 -11.30 -22.40 -7.76
N ASP A 94 -10.07 -22.72 -8.18
CA ASP A 94 -8.80 -22.08 -7.76
C ASP A 94 -8.56 -20.65 -8.32
N GLY A 95 -9.62 -19.93 -8.69
CA GLY A 95 -9.55 -18.57 -9.24
C GLY A 95 -9.01 -18.51 -10.68
N LEU A 96 -8.34 -17.41 -11.01
CA LEU A 96 -7.77 -17.20 -12.34
C LEU A 96 -6.53 -18.09 -12.56
N LYS A 97 -6.59 -18.95 -13.58
CA LYS A 97 -5.43 -19.69 -14.11
C LYS A 97 -5.12 -19.30 -15.55
N VAL A 98 -3.84 -19.03 -15.81
CA VAL A 98 -3.31 -18.48 -17.06
C VAL A 98 -2.28 -19.43 -17.65
N PHE A 99 -2.51 -19.84 -18.91
CA PHE A 99 -1.51 -20.52 -19.72
C PHE A 99 -0.99 -19.53 -20.78
N VAL A 100 0.33 -19.48 -20.97
CA VAL A 100 0.96 -18.60 -21.96
C VAL A 100 1.38 -19.42 -23.18
N TYR A 101 1.05 -18.94 -24.38
CA TYR A 101 1.51 -19.59 -25.60
C TYR A 101 3.03 -19.45 -25.76
N PRO A 102 3.74 -20.52 -26.20
CA PRO A 102 5.17 -20.43 -26.47
C PRO A 102 5.44 -19.43 -27.61
N ALA A 103 6.41 -18.54 -27.39
CA ALA A 103 6.78 -17.56 -28.40
C ALA A 103 7.42 -18.24 -29.62
N SER A 104 7.01 -17.81 -30.82
CA SER A 104 7.53 -18.32 -32.09
C SER A 104 8.56 -17.35 -32.68
N GLY A 105 9.81 -17.43 -32.19
CA GLY A 105 10.92 -16.60 -32.66
C GLY A 105 11.77 -16.02 -31.53
N PRO A 106 12.76 -15.16 -31.85
CA PRO A 106 13.52 -14.41 -30.84
C PRO A 106 12.60 -13.45 -30.09
N ILE A 107 12.68 -13.46 -28.77
CA ILE A 107 11.90 -12.60 -27.88
C ILE A 107 12.78 -11.51 -27.26
N SER A 108 12.23 -10.31 -27.11
CA SER A 108 12.95 -9.20 -26.47
C SER A 108 13.06 -9.42 -24.96
N GLU A 109 14.02 -8.75 -24.33
CA GLU A 109 14.27 -8.87 -22.89
C GLU A 109 13.03 -8.50 -22.04
N THR A 110 12.21 -7.54 -22.50
CA THR A 110 10.92 -7.22 -21.87
C THR A 110 9.95 -8.41 -21.91
N HIS A 111 9.92 -9.17 -23.01
CA HIS A 111 9.10 -10.39 -23.12
C HIS A 111 9.59 -11.49 -22.17
N HIS A 112 10.91 -11.71 -22.03
CA HIS A 112 11.45 -12.64 -21.02
C HIS A 112 10.99 -12.28 -19.61
N ARG A 113 11.07 -10.99 -19.24
CA ARG A 113 10.65 -10.51 -17.91
C ARG A 113 9.16 -10.74 -17.66
N ILE A 114 8.32 -10.57 -18.68
CA ILE A 114 6.88 -10.85 -18.57
C ILE A 114 6.59 -12.34 -18.40
N LEU A 115 7.25 -13.21 -19.19
CA LEU A 115 7.13 -14.65 -19.04
C LEU A 115 7.52 -15.09 -17.63
N ALA A 116 8.70 -14.67 -17.14
CA ALA A 116 9.16 -14.96 -15.79
C ALA A 116 8.20 -14.43 -14.70
N SER A 117 7.61 -13.25 -14.90
CA SER A 117 6.61 -12.68 -14.00
C SER A 117 5.32 -13.49 -13.95
N ILE A 118 4.86 -14.03 -15.08
CA ILE A 118 3.65 -14.86 -15.13
C ILE A 118 3.96 -16.23 -14.52
N GLU A 119 5.00 -16.90 -14.99
CA GLU A 119 5.41 -18.24 -14.54
C GLU A 119 5.69 -18.32 -13.04
N GLY A 120 6.27 -17.27 -12.46
CA GLY A 120 6.50 -17.14 -11.02
C GLY A 120 5.27 -16.73 -10.19
N SER A 121 4.11 -16.49 -10.81
CA SER A 121 2.89 -16.05 -10.14
C SER A 121 1.96 -17.20 -9.74
N ARG A 122 1.05 -16.92 -8.80
CA ARG A 122 -0.03 -17.86 -8.39
C ARG A 122 -1.04 -18.17 -9.51
N PHE A 123 -1.02 -17.39 -10.59
CA PHE A 123 -1.94 -17.50 -11.70
C PHE A 123 -1.48 -18.52 -12.77
N HIS A 124 -0.19 -18.86 -12.83
CA HIS A 124 0.32 -19.72 -13.91
C HIS A 124 -0.20 -21.17 -13.86
N THR A 125 -0.41 -21.76 -15.04
CA THR A 125 -0.59 -23.20 -15.24
C THR A 125 0.14 -23.68 -16.50
N PHE A 126 0.81 -24.82 -16.39
CA PHE A 126 1.50 -25.48 -17.51
C PHE A 126 0.55 -26.17 -18.51
N SER A 127 -0.75 -26.26 -18.20
CA SER A 127 -1.73 -26.97 -19.03
C SER A 127 -2.79 -26.01 -19.59
N PRO A 128 -2.98 -25.93 -20.92
CA PRO A 128 -4.02 -25.10 -21.52
C PRO A 128 -5.43 -25.61 -21.20
N ALA A 129 -5.58 -26.90 -20.87
CA ALA A 129 -6.86 -27.47 -20.43
C ALA A 129 -7.25 -27.05 -19.00
N GLY A 130 -6.27 -26.71 -18.17
CA GLY A 130 -6.48 -26.16 -16.82
C GLY A 130 -6.49 -24.63 -16.76
N ALA A 131 -6.52 -23.95 -17.91
CA ALA A 131 -6.46 -22.50 -18.00
C ALA A 131 -7.86 -21.88 -18.15
N CYS A 132 -8.14 -20.89 -17.30
CA CYS A 132 -9.26 -19.96 -17.44
C CYS A 132 -8.97 -18.93 -18.55
N LEU A 133 -7.72 -18.50 -18.68
CA LEU A 133 -7.24 -17.49 -19.63
C LEU A 133 -6.05 -18.00 -20.45
N LEU A 134 -6.06 -17.76 -21.75
CA LEU A 134 -5.01 -18.13 -22.69
C LEU A 134 -4.29 -16.85 -23.17
N LEU A 135 -3.02 -16.68 -22.80
CA LEU A 135 -2.28 -15.44 -23.02
C LEU A 135 -1.37 -15.56 -24.24
N LEU A 136 -1.48 -14.59 -25.16
CA LEU A 136 -0.62 -14.43 -26.32
C LEU A 136 0.18 -13.12 -26.18
N LEU A 137 1.51 -13.23 -26.21
CA LEU A 137 2.39 -12.07 -26.31
C LEU A 137 2.49 -11.65 -27.78
N SER A 138 2.15 -10.39 -28.09
CA SER A 138 2.35 -9.83 -29.43
C SER A 138 3.83 -9.52 -29.63
N LEU A 139 4.50 -10.28 -30.50
CA LEU A 139 5.91 -10.03 -30.83
C LEU A 139 6.09 -8.65 -31.47
N ASP A 140 7.17 -7.96 -31.11
CA ASP A 140 7.52 -6.66 -31.69
C ASP A 140 7.88 -6.83 -33.18
N ALA A 141 7.02 -6.32 -34.06
CA ALA A 141 7.08 -6.55 -35.50
C ALA A 141 8.19 -5.75 -36.20
N GLN A 142 9.46 -6.12 -36.02
CA GLN A 142 10.56 -5.58 -36.84
C GLN A 142 10.44 -5.99 -38.33
N THR A 143 9.67 -7.03 -38.65
CA THR A 143 9.48 -7.56 -40.03
C THR A 143 8.13 -7.21 -40.65
N GLY A 144 7.23 -6.52 -39.93
CA GLY A 144 5.88 -6.20 -40.42
C GLY A 144 4.89 -7.38 -40.48
N GLU A 145 5.31 -8.59 -40.12
CA GLU A 145 4.44 -9.76 -40.02
C GLU A 145 3.78 -9.83 -38.63
N CYS A 146 2.45 -9.72 -38.58
CA CYS A 146 1.70 -9.90 -37.33
C CYS A 146 1.73 -11.38 -36.92
N SER A 147 1.88 -11.64 -35.60
CA SER A 147 1.95 -13.00 -35.06
C SER A 147 0.76 -13.86 -35.51
N SER A 148 1.05 -15.06 -36.03
CA SER A 148 0.03 -16.01 -36.47
C SER A 148 -0.80 -16.52 -35.28
N MET A 149 -2.10 -16.64 -35.47
CA MET A 149 -3.01 -17.06 -34.39
C MET A 149 -2.80 -18.54 -34.05
N PRO A 150 -2.72 -18.92 -32.76
CA PRO A 150 -2.60 -20.31 -32.35
C PRO A 150 -3.73 -21.19 -32.88
N LEU A 151 -3.45 -22.48 -33.13
CA LEU A 151 -4.44 -23.46 -33.61
C LEU A 151 -5.70 -23.58 -32.73
N GLN A 152 -5.62 -23.19 -31.46
CA GLN A 152 -6.72 -23.25 -30.48
C GLN A 152 -7.41 -21.90 -30.23
N TRP A 153 -7.27 -20.92 -31.13
CA TRP A 153 -7.77 -19.54 -30.96
C TRP A 153 -9.24 -19.42 -30.54
N ASN A 154 -10.12 -20.38 -30.88
CA ASN A 154 -11.53 -20.40 -30.46
C ASN A 154 -12.28 -19.07 -30.66
N ARG A 155 -12.05 -18.43 -31.83
CA ARG A 155 -12.55 -17.09 -32.18
C ARG A 155 -12.16 -15.97 -31.19
N GLY A 156 -11.09 -16.17 -30.42
CA GLY A 156 -10.59 -15.27 -29.38
C GLY A 156 -11.21 -15.47 -27.99
N ARG A 157 -12.20 -16.36 -27.81
CA ARG A 157 -12.89 -16.51 -26.52
C ARG A 157 -11.92 -16.98 -25.43
N ASN A 158 -11.89 -16.29 -24.28
CA ASN A 158 -10.94 -16.48 -23.17
C ASN A 158 -9.46 -16.27 -23.55
N HIS A 159 -9.17 -15.57 -24.65
CA HIS A 159 -7.82 -15.18 -25.01
C HIS A 159 -7.53 -13.74 -24.56
N LEU A 160 -6.31 -13.50 -24.10
CA LEU A 160 -5.74 -12.18 -23.84
C LEU A 160 -4.55 -11.95 -24.77
N VAL A 161 -4.58 -10.87 -25.55
CA VAL A 161 -3.43 -10.40 -26.33
C VAL A 161 -2.75 -9.26 -25.56
N LEU A 162 -1.49 -9.44 -25.22
CA LEU A 162 -0.67 -8.42 -24.57
C LEU A 162 0.10 -7.60 -25.62
N ARG A 163 -0.07 -6.28 -25.61
CA ARG A 163 0.62 -5.32 -26.48
C ARG A 163 1.28 -4.22 -25.64
N LEU A 164 2.60 -4.23 -25.60
CA LEU A 164 3.40 -3.30 -24.79
C LEU A 164 3.79 -2.03 -25.56
N HIS A 165 3.78 -2.13 -26.89
CA HIS A 165 4.07 -1.06 -27.81
C HIS A 165 2.90 -0.94 -28.80
N PRO A 166 2.53 0.29 -29.23
CA PRO A 166 1.52 0.49 -30.26
C PRO A 166 2.03 0.00 -31.62
N ALA A 167 1.72 -1.26 -31.94
CA ALA A 167 2.14 -1.92 -33.17
C ALA A 167 1.19 -1.59 -34.34
N PRO A 168 1.69 -1.39 -35.57
CA PRO A 168 0.87 -1.02 -36.73
C PRO A 168 0.07 -2.19 -37.33
N CYS A 169 -0.22 -3.25 -36.58
CA CYS A 169 -0.96 -4.43 -37.07
C CYS A 169 -2.41 -4.07 -37.43
N PRO A 170 -2.76 -3.97 -38.74
CA PRO A 170 -3.99 -3.33 -39.14
C PRO A 170 -5.11 -4.38 -39.26
N LYS A 171 -5.78 -4.68 -38.14
CA LYS A 171 -7.20 -5.12 -38.01
C LYS A 171 -7.50 -5.64 -36.60
N THR A 172 -8.16 -4.82 -35.77
CA THR A 172 -8.91 -5.29 -34.58
C THR A 172 -9.92 -6.39 -34.94
N PHE A 173 -10.47 -6.34 -36.16
CA PHE A 173 -11.41 -7.31 -36.72
C PHE A 173 -10.94 -8.77 -36.77
N GLN A 174 -9.63 -9.05 -36.67
CA GLN A 174 -9.10 -10.43 -36.66
C GLN A 174 -9.04 -11.07 -35.27
N LEU A 175 -9.16 -10.27 -34.20
CA LEU A 175 -9.08 -10.78 -32.82
C LEU A 175 -10.39 -11.43 -32.34
N GLY A 176 -11.52 -11.15 -33.00
CA GLY A 176 -12.82 -11.68 -32.62
C GLY A 176 -13.20 -11.32 -31.19
N GLN A 177 -13.34 -12.35 -30.35
CA GLN A 177 -13.74 -12.27 -28.95
C GLN A 177 -12.56 -12.09 -27.97
N ALA A 178 -11.33 -11.95 -28.45
CA ALA A 178 -10.17 -11.80 -27.55
C ALA A 178 -10.18 -10.45 -26.83
N MET A 179 -9.77 -10.48 -25.57
CA MET A 179 -9.39 -9.32 -24.77
C MET A 179 -8.04 -8.79 -25.25
N VAL A 180 -7.85 -7.49 -25.21
CA VAL A 180 -6.55 -6.84 -25.43
C VAL A 180 -6.14 -6.13 -24.15
N ALA A 181 -4.90 -6.34 -23.72
CA ALA A 181 -4.24 -5.46 -22.77
C ALA A 181 -3.16 -4.68 -23.53
N GLU A 182 -3.37 -3.38 -23.69
CA GLU A 182 -2.63 -2.52 -24.62
C GLU A 182 -2.05 -1.30 -23.91
N ALA A 183 -0.81 -0.95 -24.25
CA ALA A 183 -0.16 0.26 -23.77
C ALA A 183 -0.75 1.50 -24.43
N SER A 184 -1.27 2.42 -23.60
CA SER A 184 -1.80 3.73 -24.02
C SER A 184 -2.89 3.70 -25.11
N PRO A 185 -3.98 2.94 -24.92
CA PRO A 185 -5.05 2.88 -25.90
C PRO A 185 -5.86 4.17 -25.92
N THR A 186 -6.50 4.47 -27.06
CA THR A 186 -7.44 5.59 -27.16
C THR A 186 -8.86 5.12 -26.82
N VAL A 187 -9.69 6.03 -26.32
CA VAL A 187 -11.12 5.76 -26.04
C VAL A 187 -11.87 5.22 -27.28
N ASP A 188 -11.41 5.55 -28.49
CA ASP A 188 -11.98 5.06 -29.76
C ASP A 188 -11.67 3.59 -30.06
N SER A 189 -10.58 3.03 -29.50
CA SER A 189 -10.13 1.64 -29.73
C SER A 189 -10.31 0.71 -28.52
N PHE A 190 -10.41 1.27 -27.32
CA PHE A 190 -10.56 0.56 -26.06
C PHE A 190 -12.01 0.10 -25.83
N ARG A 191 -12.21 -1.09 -25.26
CA ARG A 191 -13.53 -1.57 -24.80
C ARG A 191 -13.61 -1.53 -23.26
N PRO A 192 -14.25 -0.52 -22.65
CA PRO A 192 -14.34 -0.38 -21.19
C PRO A 192 -14.93 -1.61 -20.50
N GLY A 193 -14.31 -2.03 -19.40
CA GLY A 193 -14.70 -3.24 -18.66
C GLY A 193 -14.47 -4.57 -19.40
N PHE A 194 -13.83 -4.55 -20.57
CA PHE A 194 -13.44 -5.74 -21.32
C PHE A 194 -11.93 -5.77 -21.62
N ASP A 195 -11.38 -4.73 -22.22
CA ASP A 195 -9.93 -4.57 -22.41
C ASP A 195 -9.25 -4.03 -21.15
N VAL A 196 -7.91 -4.06 -21.09
CA VAL A 196 -7.13 -3.50 -19.96
C VAL A 196 -6.12 -2.47 -20.47
N ALA A 197 -6.22 -1.23 -20.01
CA ALA A 197 -5.26 -0.18 -20.35
C ALA A 197 -3.96 -0.37 -19.56
N LEU A 198 -2.83 -0.42 -20.25
CA LEU A 198 -1.49 -0.63 -19.69
C LEU A 198 -0.62 0.64 -19.76
N PRO A 199 0.37 0.76 -18.86
CA PRO A 199 1.43 1.74 -19.02
C PRO A 199 2.36 1.36 -20.18
N PHE A 200 2.97 2.34 -20.83
CA PHE A 200 4.09 2.10 -21.73
C PHE A 200 5.34 1.76 -20.91
N LEU A 201 5.94 0.59 -21.14
CA LEU A 201 7.10 0.10 -20.38
C LEU A 201 8.40 0.31 -21.16
N PRO A 202 9.39 1.07 -20.63
CA PRO A 202 10.73 1.13 -21.20
C PRO A 202 11.42 -0.25 -21.22
N GLU A 203 12.28 -0.53 -22.21
CA GLU A 203 13.04 -1.80 -22.28
C GLU A 203 13.92 -2.05 -21.04
N ALA A 204 14.43 -0.99 -20.43
CA ALA A 204 15.22 -1.04 -19.20
C ALA A 204 14.36 -1.21 -17.92
N HIS A 205 13.03 -1.34 -18.03
CA HIS A 205 12.16 -1.43 -16.85
C HIS A 205 12.38 -2.74 -16.09
N PRO A 206 12.66 -2.69 -14.77
CA PRO A 206 13.14 -3.84 -14.02
C PRO A 206 12.05 -4.90 -13.79
N LEU A 207 12.46 -6.17 -13.70
CA LEU A 207 11.56 -7.30 -13.40
C LEU A 207 10.94 -7.17 -11.99
N ARG A 208 11.80 -7.01 -10.98
CA ARG A 208 11.50 -6.87 -9.55
C ARG A 208 12.32 -5.74 -8.94
N GLY A 209 11.88 -5.24 -7.78
CA GLY A 209 12.68 -4.33 -6.95
C GLY A 209 13.10 -3.04 -7.65
N GLY A 210 12.29 -2.54 -8.58
CA GLY A 210 12.62 -1.31 -9.30
C GLY A 210 12.70 -0.09 -8.40
N ALA A 211 13.35 0.96 -8.91
CA ALA A 211 13.71 2.14 -8.15
C ALA A 211 12.50 2.73 -7.39
N PRO A 212 12.66 3.04 -6.09
CA PRO A 212 11.57 3.56 -5.27
C PRO A 212 11.10 4.92 -5.77
N GLY A 213 9.93 5.35 -5.31
CA GLY A 213 9.50 6.73 -5.42
C GLY A 213 10.57 7.73 -4.90
N GLN A 214 10.73 8.85 -5.61
CA GLN A 214 11.77 9.85 -5.29
C GLN A 214 11.39 10.80 -4.15
N LEU A 215 10.14 10.81 -3.68
CA LEU A 215 9.71 11.59 -2.51
C LEU A 215 10.15 10.91 -1.21
N GLN A 216 11.40 11.15 -0.82
CA GLN A 216 12.05 10.61 0.39
C GLN A 216 11.45 11.11 1.72
N GLN A 217 10.40 11.94 1.69
CA GLN A 217 9.77 12.51 2.87
C GLN A 217 8.24 12.41 2.74
N HIS A 218 7.54 12.17 3.85
CA HIS A 218 6.07 12.16 3.86
C HIS A 218 5.44 13.53 3.56
N SER A 219 6.18 14.62 3.77
CA SER A 219 5.75 16.00 3.46
C SER A 219 6.80 16.70 2.60
N PRO A 220 6.94 16.31 1.32
CA PRO A 220 7.90 16.93 0.40
C PRO A 220 7.56 18.40 0.19
N GLN A 221 8.62 19.23 0.12
CA GLN A 221 8.48 20.61 -0.36
C GLN A 221 7.98 20.60 -1.81
N PRO A 222 7.27 21.66 -2.27
CA PRO A 222 7.01 21.88 -3.69
C PRO A 222 8.29 21.70 -4.53
N GLY A 223 8.13 21.23 -5.76
CA GLY A 223 9.27 21.16 -6.69
C GLY A 223 9.83 22.56 -6.96
N ILE A 224 11.13 22.63 -7.26
CA ILE A 224 11.83 23.91 -7.47
C ILE A 224 11.20 24.67 -8.65
N ALA A 225 10.86 23.95 -9.72
CA ALA A 225 10.03 24.48 -10.80
C ALA A 225 8.54 24.23 -10.52
N LEU A 226 7.68 25.17 -10.91
CA LEU A 226 6.24 24.94 -10.88
C LEU A 226 5.85 23.86 -11.89
N LEU A 227 6.32 24.00 -13.14
CA LEU A 227 5.92 23.16 -14.28
C LEU A 227 7.15 22.61 -15.02
N ALA A 228 7.14 21.31 -15.31
CA ALA A 228 7.96 20.70 -16.34
C ALA A 228 7.07 20.39 -17.55
N LEU A 229 7.53 20.71 -18.77
CA LEU A 229 6.83 20.36 -20.01
C LEU A 229 7.64 19.34 -20.80
N GLU A 230 6.94 18.38 -21.39
CA GLU A 230 7.46 17.47 -22.40
C GLU A 230 7.85 18.22 -23.69
N GLU A 231 9.01 17.91 -24.26
CA GLU A 231 9.44 18.37 -25.58
C GLU A 231 9.35 17.26 -26.64
N GLU A 232 9.10 17.63 -27.90
CA GLU A 232 8.89 16.70 -29.02
C GLU A 232 10.03 15.70 -29.29
N ARG A 233 11.24 15.97 -28.77
CA ARG A 233 12.41 15.10 -28.89
C ARG A 233 12.77 14.39 -27.59
N GLY A 234 11.77 14.09 -26.75
CA GLY A 234 11.94 13.38 -25.48
C GLY A 234 12.77 14.14 -24.44
N GLY A 235 12.71 15.47 -24.46
CA GLY A 235 13.32 16.33 -23.44
C GLY A 235 12.29 16.79 -22.40
N TRP A 236 12.79 17.30 -21.27
CA TRP A 236 12.00 18.10 -20.33
C TRP A 236 12.51 19.55 -20.30
N ARG A 237 11.59 20.52 -20.42
CA ARG A 237 11.86 21.95 -20.19
C ARG A 237 11.15 22.43 -18.91
N THR A 238 11.83 23.23 -18.10
CA THR A 238 11.23 23.88 -16.92
C THR A 238 10.59 25.22 -17.28
N ALA A 239 9.42 25.52 -16.74
CA ALA A 239 8.84 26.86 -16.77
C ALA A 239 8.72 27.42 -15.35
N ASP A 240 9.41 28.53 -15.11
CA ASP A 240 9.33 29.30 -13.87
C ASP A 240 8.25 30.39 -13.96
N THR A 241 7.74 30.79 -12.80
CA THR A 241 6.61 31.74 -12.63
C THR A 241 6.84 33.14 -13.21
N GLY A 242 8.05 33.46 -13.66
CA GLY A 242 8.40 34.77 -14.24
C GLY A 242 8.37 34.86 -15.77
N SER A 243 8.19 33.75 -16.51
CA SER A 243 8.19 33.78 -17.99
C SER A 243 6.77 33.83 -18.55
N SER A 244 6.28 35.04 -18.80
CA SER A 244 4.95 35.28 -19.41
C SER A 244 4.89 35.03 -20.93
N ALA A 245 6.00 34.62 -21.54
CA ALA A 245 6.18 34.72 -23.00
C ALA A 245 5.74 33.50 -23.82
N CYS A 246 5.66 32.28 -23.25
CA CYS A 246 5.35 31.09 -24.06
C CYS A 246 4.85 29.88 -23.23
N PRO A 247 3.52 29.73 -23.02
CA PRO A 247 2.96 28.65 -22.20
C PRO A 247 3.18 27.25 -22.78
N TRP A 248 2.58 26.90 -23.93
CA TRP A 248 2.44 25.48 -24.34
C TRP A 248 3.02 25.11 -25.71
N ASP A 249 3.31 26.05 -26.60
CA ASP A 249 3.87 25.68 -27.90
C ASP A 249 5.33 25.22 -27.81
N ALA A 250 5.67 24.20 -28.60
CA ALA A 250 7.04 23.75 -28.85
C ALA A 250 7.83 24.73 -29.77
N HIS A 251 7.15 25.76 -30.28
CA HIS A 251 7.64 26.70 -31.30
C HIS A 251 7.84 28.12 -30.75
N CYS A 252 8.31 28.26 -29.51
CA CYS A 252 8.73 29.55 -28.99
C CYS A 252 9.95 30.04 -29.79
N GLU A 253 9.84 31.20 -30.47
CA GLU A 253 11.02 31.80 -31.10
C GLU A 253 12.09 32.10 -30.04
N GLN A 254 13.35 31.87 -30.40
CA GLN A 254 14.48 32.02 -29.49
C GLN A 254 14.75 33.49 -29.22
N ASP A 255 14.40 33.95 -28.02
CA ASP A 255 14.83 35.25 -27.52
C ASP A 255 16.37 35.21 -27.32
N PRO A 256 17.21 35.96 -28.07
CA PRO A 256 18.65 35.67 -28.18
C PRO A 256 19.50 35.98 -26.92
N GLY A 257 18.88 36.33 -25.79
CA GLY A 257 19.54 36.98 -24.66
C GLY A 257 19.46 36.28 -23.29
N SER A 258 18.53 35.35 -23.06
CA SER A 258 18.37 34.71 -21.74
C SER A 258 19.05 33.35 -21.66
N ARG A 259 19.84 33.13 -20.59
CA ARG A 259 20.60 31.90 -20.28
C ARG A 259 19.90 30.62 -20.75
N GLN A 260 20.56 29.88 -21.65
CA GLN A 260 20.10 28.59 -22.18
C GLN A 260 19.48 27.70 -21.09
N THR A 261 18.17 27.47 -21.18
CA THR A 261 17.47 26.42 -20.45
C THR A 261 18.08 25.08 -20.89
N GLN A 262 18.85 24.47 -20.01
CA GLN A 262 19.54 23.21 -20.30
C GLN A 262 18.49 22.12 -20.59
N ARG A 263 18.49 21.61 -21.82
CA ARG A 263 17.73 20.41 -22.20
C ARG A 263 18.16 19.25 -21.30
N ARG A 264 17.22 18.62 -20.60
CA ARG A 264 17.47 17.46 -19.73
C ARG A 264 16.69 16.26 -20.23
N GLU A 265 17.38 15.13 -20.33
CA GLU A 265 16.75 13.83 -20.60
C GLU A 265 15.96 13.36 -19.37
N THR A 266 16.54 13.55 -18.18
CA THR A 266 15.95 13.32 -16.86
C THR A 266 14.97 14.41 -16.47
N LEU A 267 13.85 14.02 -15.86
CA LEU A 267 12.84 14.93 -15.33
C LEU A 267 13.44 15.88 -14.24
N PRO A 268 13.31 17.22 -14.39
CA PRO A 268 13.71 18.18 -13.35
C PRO A 268 12.78 18.09 -12.13
N ASN A 269 13.26 18.54 -10.96
CA ASN A 269 12.45 18.63 -9.74
C ASN A 269 11.35 19.69 -9.88
N ALA A 270 10.16 19.25 -10.31
CA ALA A 270 8.99 20.08 -10.57
C ALA A 270 7.76 19.61 -9.76
N THR A 271 6.79 20.50 -9.59
CA THR A 271 5.53 20.18 -8.92
C THR A 271 4.53 19.50 -9.86
N PHE A 272 4.37 20.06 -11.06
CA PHE A 272 3.47 19.58 -12.11
C PHE A 272 4.25 19.20 -13.37
N CYS A 273 3.80 18.16 -14.06
CA CYS A 273 4.42 17.63 -15.28
C CYS A 273 3.39 17.60 -16.42
N LEU A 274 3.51 18.51 -17.38
CA LEU A 274 2.64 18.61 -18.54
C LEU A 274 3.02 17.54 -19.58
N ILE A 275 2.05 16.71 -19.97
CA ILE A 275 2.26 15.54 -20.85
C ILE A 275 1.27 15.61 -22.03
N SER A 276 1.82 15.53 -23.24
CA SER A 276 1.08 15.61 -24.50
C SER A 276 0.62 14.22 -24.94
N GLY A 277 -0.52 13.76 -24.41
CA GLY A 277 -1.03 12.39 -24.58
C GLY A 277 -1.51 11.99 -25.99
N HIS A 278 -0.89 12.51 -27.04
CA HIS A 278 -1.09 12.14 -28.45
C HIS A 278 0.03 11.23 -29.01
N ARG A 279 1.04 10.87 -28.19
CA ARG A 279 2.23 10.13 -28.63
C ARG A 279 2.68 9.00 -27.69
N PRO A 280 3.27 7.91 -28.21
CA PRO A 280 3.85 6.83 -27.38
C PRO A 280 4.97 7.33 -26.44
N GLU A 281 5.76 8.30 -26.88
CA GLU A 281 6.82 8.93 -26.08
C GLU A 281 6.26 9.58 -24.80
N ALA A 282 5.07 10.18 -24.87
CA ALA A 282 4.39 10.82 -23.75
C ALA A 282 3.96 9.83 -22.66
N ALA A 283 3.58 8.62 -23.05
CA ALA A 283 3.28 7.54 -22.11
C ALA A 283 4.52 7.06 -21.34
N SER A 284 5.72 7.13 -21.95
CA SER A 284 6.97 6.87 -21.22
C SER A 284 7.27 7.96 -20.17
N ARG A 285 6.88 9.22 -20.45
CA ARG A 285 7.05 10.37 -19.55
C ARG A 285 6.11 10.31 -18.34
N PHE A 286 4.92 9.72 -18.51
CA PHE A 286 3.96 9.51 -17.43
C PHE A 286 4.54 8.68 -16.29
N LEU A 287 5.21 7.56 -16.58
CA LEU A 287 5.89 6.76 -15.55
C LEU A 287 7.00 7.54 -14.84
N GLN A 288 7.77 8.36 -15.56
CA GLN A 288 8.79 9.23 -14.94
C GLN A 288 8.17 10.25 -13.98
N ALA A 289 7.04 10.86 -14.36
CA ALA A 289 6.31 11.80 -13.50
C ALA A 289 5.81 11.11 -12.22
N LEU A 290 5.22 9.91 -12.33
CA LEU A 290 4.78 9.13 -11.17
C LEU A 290 5.96 8.77 -10.25
N GLN A 291 7.07 8.28 -10.81
CA GLN A 291 8.28 7.93 -10.05
C GLN A 291 8.87 9.13 -9.30
N ALA A 292 8.92 10.30 -9.94
CA ALA A 292 9.46 11.52 -9.34
C ALA A 292 8.51 12.19 -8.33
N GLY A 293 7.26 11.75 -8.25
CA GLY A 293 6.23 12.42 -7.46
C GLY A 293 5.85 13.78 -8.05
N CYS A 294 5.92 13.92 -9.37
CA CYS A 294 5.47 15.08 -10.12
C CYS A 294 4.04 14.84 -10.60
N ILE A 295 3.11 15.77 -10.34
CA ILE A 295 1.69 15.58 -10.65
C ILE A 295 1.50 15.62 -12.18
N PRO A 296 1.04 14.54 -12.84
CA PRO A 296 0.78 14.55 -14.28
C PRO A 296 -0.39 15.50 -14.61
N VAL A 297 -0.16 16.40 -15.56
CA VAL A 297 -1.17 17.27 -16.17
C VAL A 297 -1.31 16.83 -17.63
N LEU A 298 -2.44 16.22 -17.95
CA LEU A 298 -2.66 15.46 -19.16
C LEU A 298 -3.53 16.27 -20.13
N LEU A 299 -2.99 16.59 -21.30
CA LEU A 299 -3.67 17.40 -22.32
C LEU A 299 -4.51 16.59 -23.33
N SER A 300 -4.51 15.26 -23.22
CA SER A 300 -5.29 14.37 -24.11
C SER A 300 -6.44 13.70 -23.34
N PRO A 301 -7.68 14.23 -23.43
CA PRO A 301 -8.84 13.61 -22.77
C PRO A 301 -9.31 12.32 -23.44
N ARG A 302 -8.68 11.89 -24.54
CA ARG A 302 -8.98 10.62 -25.25
C ARG A 302 -7.99 9.49 -24.94
N TRP A 303 -7.02 9.74 -24.06
CA TRP A 303 -6.12 8.69 -23.59
C TRP A 303 -6.75 7.94 -22.41
N GLU A 304 -6.97 6.63 -22.58
CA GLU A 304 -7.39 5.77 -21.48
C GLU A 304 -6.18 5.45 -20.58
N LEU A 305 -6.25 5.89 -19.33
CA LEU A 305 -5.13 5.77 -18.40
C LEU A 305 -4.92 4.34 -17.89
N PRO A 306 -3.68 3.95 -17.54
CA PRO A 306 -3.39 2.61 -17.07
C PRO A 306 -4.27 2.19 -15.89
N PHE A 307 -4.92 1.02 -16.01
CA PHE A 307 -5.81 0.45 -15.00
C PHE A 307 -6.92 1.40 -14.49
N SER A 308 -7.41 2.32 -15.34
CA SER A 308 -8.45 3.32 -15.02
C SER A 308 -9.74 2.76 -14.40
N GLU A 309 -10.07 1.50 -14.65
CA GLU A 309 -11.26 0.84 -14.08
C GLU A 309 -11.14 0.59 -12.55
N VAL A 310 -9.92 0.52 -12.02
CA VAL A 310 -9.64 0.31 -10.59
C VAL A 310 -8.87 1.47 -9.95
N ILE A 311 -8.02 2.18 -10.71
CA ILE A 311 -7.26 3.34 -10.23
C ILE A 311 -8.09 4.62 -10.43
N ASP A 312 -8.39 5.28 -9.32
CA ASP A 312 -9.01 6.60 -9.28
C ASP A 312 -7.96 7.68 -9.58
N TRP A 313 -7.72 7.91 -10.87
CA TRP A 313 -6.76 8.89 -11.36
C TRP A 313 -7.07 10.33 -10.92
N THR A 314 -8.29 10.66 -10.47
CA THR A 314 -8.62 11.99 -9.91
C THR A 314 -7.86 12.30 -8.62
N LYS A 315 -7.28 11.28 -7.98
CA LYS A 315 -6.41 11.40 -6.80
C LYS A 315 -4.92 11.57 -7.12
N ALA A 316 -4.50 11.43 -8.37
CA ALA A 316 -3.08 11.42 -8.73
C ALA A 316 -2.72 12.32 -9.94
N ALA A 317 -3.65 12.54 -10.87
CA ALA A 317 -3.44 13.28 -12.11
C ALA A 317 -4.52 14.34 -12.33
N ILE A 318 -4.22 15.30 -13.21
CA ILE A 318 -5.11 16.37 -13.63
C ILE A 318 -5.32 16.20 -15.14
N VAL A 319 -6.56 15.97 -15.57
CA VAL A 319 -6.93 15.96 -17.00
C VAL A 319 -7.41 17.34 -17.39
N ALA A 320 -6.90 17.88 -18.49
CA ALA A 320 -7.14 19.24 -18.95
C ALA A 320 -7.35 19.29 -20.48
N ASP A 321 -8.08 20.30 -20.95
CA ASP A 321 -8.23 20.56 -22.40
C ASP A 321 -7.02 21.38 -22.90
N GLU A 322 -6.31 20.83 -23.89
CA GLU A 322 -5.22 21.47 -24.65
C GLU A 322 -5.61 22.84 -25.23
N ARG A 323 -6.91 23.12 -25.41
CA ARG A 323 -7.44 24.39 -25.89
C ARG A 323 -7.48 25.51 -24.86
N LEU A 324 -7.21 25.24 -23.57
CA LEU A 324 -7.39 26.22 -22.49
C LEU A 324 -6.11 26.76 -21.79
N PRO A 325 -5.04 27.16 -22.52
CA PRO A 325 -4.12 28.23 -22.18
C PRO A 325 -3.86 28.57 -20.71
N LEU A 326 -4.24 29.81 -20.39
CA LEU A 326 -3.98 30.46 -19.12
C LEU A 326 -4.88 29.93 -17.99
N GLN A 327 -5.98 29.25 -18.31
CA GLN A 327 -6.94 28.76 -17.31
C GLN A 327 -6.37 27.59 -16.52
N VAL A 328 -5.78 26.61 -17.23
CA VAL A 328 -5.10 25.48 -16.59
C VAL A 328 -3.89 25.98 -15.81
N LEU A 329 -3.06 26.86 -16.38
CA LEU A 329 -1.91 27.42 -15.67
C LEU A 329 -2.31 28.17 -14.38
N ALA A 330 -3.37 28.99 -14.42
CA ALA A 330 -3.91 29.67 -13.25
C ALA A 330 -4.43 28.66 -12.20
N ALA A 331 -5.19 27.64 -12.61
CA ALA A 331 -5.70 26.61 -11.71
C ALA A 331 -4.58 25.80 -11.03
N LEU A 332 -3.45 25.56 -11.72
CA LEU A 332 -2.26 24.94 -11.12
C LEU A 332 -1.55 25.86 -10.12
N GLN A 333 -1.54 27.18 -10.37
CA GLN A 333 -0.95 28.19 -9.46
C GLN A 333 -1.79 28.42 -8.20
N GLU A 334 -3.12 28.38 -8.31
CA GLU A 334 -4.05 28.60 -7.19
C GLU A 334 -4.31 27.33 -6.36
N MET A 335 -3.76 26.18 -6.75
CA MET A 335 -3.98 24.91 -6.07
C MET A 335 -3.41 24.92 -4.64
N SER A 336 -4.24 24.51 -3.66
CA SER A 336 -3.82 24.51 -2.25
C SER A 336 -2.64 23.56 -2.00
N PRO A 337 -1.66 23.93 -1.13
CA PRO A 337 -0.52 23.06 -0.83
C PRO A 337 -0.91 21.68 -0.28
N ALA A 338 -2.04 21.58 0.42
CA ALA A 338 -2.57 20.31 0.91
C ALA A 338 -3.05 19.40 -0.25
N ARG A 339 -3.74 19.97 -1.26
CA ARG A 339 -4.16 19.20 -2.44
C ARG A 339 -2.97 18.79 -3.29
N VAL A 340 -1.98 19.68 -3.47
CA VAL A 340 -0.71 19.34 -4.13
C VAL A 340 -0.01 18.19 -3.41
N LEU A 341 0.10 18.26 -2.07
CA LEU A 341 0.71 17.20 -1.26
C LEU A 341 0.00 15.85 -1.45
N ALA A 342 -1.33 15.82 -1.34
CA ALA A 342 -2.12 14.60 -1.51
C ALA A 342 -1.96 13.98 -2.91
N LEU A 343 -2.01 14.79 -3.97
CA LEU A 343 -1.77 14.33 -5.34
C LEU A 343 -0.36 13.71 -5.49
N ARG A 344 0.68 14.37 -4.95
CA ARG A 344 2.07 13.87 -5.00
C ARG A 344 2.28 12.60 -4.16
N GLN A 345 1.63 12.47 -3.01
CA GLN A 345 1.66 11.23 -2.23
C GLN A 345 0.98 10.09 -2.99
N GLN A 346 -0.16 10.34 -3.64
CA GLN A 346 -0.85 9.32 -4.42
C GLN A 346 -0.04 8.87 -5.64
N THR A 347 0.65 9.76 -6.36
CA THR A 347 1.50 9.35 -7.50
C THR A 347 2.62 8.40 -7.07
N GLN A 348 3.22 8.62 -5.90
CA GLN A 348 4.22 7.73 -5.30
C GLN A 348 3.63 6.40 -4.86
N PHE A 349 2.48 6.41 -4.19
CA PHE A 349 1.76 5.19 -3.84
C PHE A 349 1.45 4.35 -5.08
N LEU A 350 0.91 4.95 -6.15
CA LEU A 350 0.59 4.23 -7.39
C LEU A 350 1.85 3.70 -8.07
N TRP A 351 2.95 4.47 -8.09
CA TRP A 351 4.25 4.00 -8.58
C TRP A 351 4.71 2.75 -7.80
N ASP A 352 4.81 2.88 -6.48
CA ASP A 352 5.31 1.81 -5.61
C ASP A 352 4.35 0.60 -5.52
N ALA A 353 3.04 0.76 -5.71
CA ALA A 353 2.08 -0.33 -5.70
C ALA A 353 2.00 -1.09 -7.03
N TYR A 354 1.96 -0.38 -8.16
CA TYR A 354 1.54 -0.97 -9.44
C TYR A 354 2.52 -0.80 -10.60
N PHE A 355 3.39 0.23 -10.60
CA PHE A 355 4.18 0.59 -11.78
C PHE A 355 5.70 0.40 -11.64
N SER A 356 6.24 0.23 -10.44
CA SER A 356 7.70 0.23 -10.22
C SER A 356 8.46 -0.97 -10.80
N SER A 357 7.77 -1.99 -11.33
CA SER A 357 8.42 -3.13 -12.02
C SER A 357 7.48 -3.82 -12.99
N VAL A 358 8.04 -4.59 -13.94
CA VAL A 358 7.27 -5.43 -14.88
C VAL A 358 6.33 -6.36 -14.12
N GLU A 359 6.81 -6.97 -13.02
CA GLU A 359 6.02 -7.87 -12.19
C GLU A 359 4.75 -7.21 -11.65
N LYS A 360 4.82 -5.97 -11.14
CA LYS A 360 3.66 -5.27 -10.60
C LYS A 360 2.63 -4.95 -11.68
N VAL A 361 3.06 -4.54 -12.87
CA VAL A 361 2.15 -4.23 -13.99
C VAL A 361 1.43 -5.50 -14.48
N ILE A 362 2.15 -6.61 -14.61
CA ILE A 362 1.56 -7.90 -15.01
C ILE A 362 0.64 -8.46 -13.91
N HIS A 363 1.05 -8.43 -12.65
CA HIS A 363 0.21 -8.92 -11.55
C HIS A 363 -1.03 -8.05 -11.37
N THR A 364 -0.94 -6.73 -11.57
CA THR A 364 -2.10 -5.82 -11.60
C THR A 364 -3.07 -6.20 -12.71
N THR A 365 -2.56 -6.44 -13.93
CA THR A 365 -3.38 -6.88 -15.08
C THR A 365 -4.16 -8.16 -14.76
N LEU A 366 -3.50 -9.14 -14.12
CA LEU A 366 -4.12 -10.41 -13.77
C LEU A 366 -5.11 -10.29 -12.59
N GLU A 367 -4.81 -9.45 -11.60
CA GLU A 367 -5.70 -9.21 -10.45
C GLU A 367 -6.97 -8.45 -10.87
N VAL A 368 -6.87 -7.48 -11.80
CA VAL A 368 -8.02 -6.81 -12.44
C VAL A 368 -8.92 -7.82 -13.15
N ILE A 369 -8.34 -8.74 -13.93
CA ILE A 369 -9.12 -9.81 -14.61
C ILE A 369 -9.76 -10.76 -13.58
N GLN A 370 -9.07 -11.05 -12.47
CA GLN A 370 -9.64 -11.86 -11.39
C GLN A 370 -10.81 -11.17 -10.67
N ASP A 371 -10.71 -9.86 -10.41
CA ASP A 371 -11.82 -9.07 -9.84
C ASP A 371 -13.06 -9.13 -10.72
N ARG A 372 -12.92 -9.03 -12.04
CA ARG A 372 -14.04 -9.21 -12.99
C ARG A 372 -14.65 -10.62 -12.98
N ILE A 373 -13.88 -11.66 -12.64
CA ILE A 373 -14.37 -13.04 -12.46
C ILE A 373 -15.14 -13.17 -11.13
N PHE A 374 -14.65 -12.53 -10.06
CA PHE A 374 -15.26 -12.57 -8.74
C PHE A 374 -16.47 -11.64 -8.58
N GLY A 375 -16.59 -10.58 -9.39
CA GLY A 375 -17.75 -9.71 -9.48
C GLY A 375 -18.08 -9.05 -8.14
N THR A 376 -19.10 -9.54 -7.43
CA THR A 376 -19.49 -9.05 -6.09
C THR A 376 -18.42 -9.27 -5.02
N SER A 377 -17.47 -10.19 -5.26
CA SER A 377 -16.35 -10.50 -4.36
C SER A 377 -15.02 -9.93 -4.86
N ALA A 378 -15.05 -8.94 -5.77
CA ALA A 378 -13.88 -8.16 -6.17
C ALA A 378 -13.34 -7.29 -5.02
N HIS A 379 -12.08 -6.84 -5.11
CA HIS A 379 -11.56 -5.85 -4.17
C HIS A 379 -12.32 -4.52 -4.30
N PRO A 380 -12.76 -3.88 -3.20
CA PRO A 380 -13.38 -2.56 -3.28
C PRO A 380 -12.34 -1.50 -3.65
N SER A 381 -12.77 -0.41 -4.29
CA SER A 381 -11.91 0.69 -4.76
C SER A 381 -10.94 1.25 -3.70
N LEU A 382 -11.26 1.16 -2.40
CA LEU A 382 -10.36 1.54 -1.30
C LEU A 382 -9.06 0.72 -1.29
N LEU A 383 -9.11 -0.60 -1.53
CA LEU A 383 -7.92 -1.46 -1.56
C LEU A 383 -7.03 -1.12 -2.77
N TRP A 384 -7.65 -0.78 -3.90
CA TRP A 384 -6.94 -0.33 -5.09
C TRP A 384 -6.29 1.06 -4.92
N ASN A 385 -6.91 1.97 -4.14
CA ASN A 385 -6.53 3.38 -4.07
C ASN A 385 -5.98 3.83 -2.71
N SER A 386 -5.50 2.90 -1.88
CA SER A 386 -4.82 3.20 -0.62
C SER A 386 -3.72 2.19 -0.29
N PRO A 387 -2.64 2.61 0.39
CA PRO A 387 -1.58 1.70 0.83
C PRO A 387 -2.12 0.49 1.62
N PRO A 388 -1.58 -0.72 1.42
CA PRO A 388 -0.43 -1.06 0.58
C PRO A 388 -0.76 -1.33 -0.92
N GLY A 389 -2.03 -1.16 -1.32
CA GLY A 389 -2.52 -1.51 -2.66
C GLY A 389 -3.05 -2.96 -2.75
N ALA A 390 -3.89 -3.23 -3.76
CA ALA A 390 -4.66 -4.47 -3.86
C ALA A 390 -3.77 -5.73 -3.99
N LEU A 391 -2.62 -5.63 -4.66
CA LEU A 391 -1.65 -6.74 -4.78
C LEU A 391 -1.14 -7.26 -3.42
N LEU A 392 -1.22 -6.43 -2.37
CA LEU A 392 -0.80 -6.77 -1.01
C LEU A 392 -1.98 -6.85 -0.02
N ALA A 393 -3.22 -6.75 -0.49
CA ALA A 393 -4.45 -6.88 0.29
C ALA A 393 -5.29 -8.05 -0.26
N LEU A 394 -4.80 -9.27 -0.05
CA LEU A 394 -5.27 -10.49 -0.73
C LEU A 394 -6.76 -10.81 -0.46
N SER A 395 -7.56 -10.88 -1.52
CA SER A 395 -8.93 -11.42 -1.52
C SER A 395 -9.08 -12.83 -0.92
N THR A 396 -8.02 -13.64 -0.93
CA THR A 396 -8.01 -14.98 -0.28
C THR A 396 -7.99 -14.93 1.24
N PHE A 397 -7.74 -13.76 1.84
CA PHE A 397 -7.87 -13.51 3.28
C PHE A 397 -9.21 -12.87 3.61
N SER A 398 -9.53 -11.75 2.96
CA SER A 398 -10.82 -11.08 3.05
C SER A 398 -11.02 -10.09 1.90
N ILE A 399 -12.27 -9.72 1.66
CA ILE A 399 -12.68 -8.60 0.79
C ILE A 399 -13.13 -7.37 1.59
N SER A 400 -13.25 -7.50 2.92
CA SER A 400 -13.63 -6.42 3.84
C SER A 400 -12.40 -5.61 4.24
N PRO A 401 -12.36 -4.28 4.01
CA PRO A 401 -11.23 -3.46 4.44
C PRO A 401 -11.01 -3.44 5.96
N GLN A 402 -12.07 -3.69 6.76
CA GLN A 402 -11.99 -3.73 8.22
C GLN A 402 -11.15 -4.90 8.76
N ASP A 403 -10.99 -5.97 7.96
CA ASP A 403 -10.24 -7.16 8.38
C ASP A 403 -8.74 -6.98 8.15
N PHE A 404 -8.32 -5.93 7.44
CA PHE A 404 -6.92 -5.60 7.19
C PHE A 404 -6.47 -4.47 8.11
N PRO A 405 -5.21 -4.48 8.59
CA PRO A 405 -4.74 -3.52 9.58
C PRO A 405 -4.57 -2.11 9.02
N PHE A 406 -4.60 -1.93 7.70
CA PHE A 406 -4.20 -0.70 7.01
C PHE A 406 -5.32 0.35 6.95
N TYR A 407 -6.59 -0.07 6.94
CA TYR A 407 -7.70 0.80 6.48
C TYR A 407 -8.54 1.40 7.63
N HIS A 408 -8.27 1.04 8.88
CA HIS A 408 -9.06 1.50 10.03
C HIS A 408 -9.13 3.04 10.13
N LEU A 409 -8.03 3.73 9.84
CA LEU A 409 -7.99 5.20 9.88
C LEU A 409 -8.91 5.83 8.83
N GLN A 410 -8.83 5.44 7.55
CA GLN A 410 -9.74 5.95 6.51
C GLN A 410 -11.21 5.64 6.82
N GLN A 411 -11.51 4.52 7.47
CA GLN A 411 -12.86 4.10 7.82
C GLN A 411 -13.36 4.65 9.17
N GLY A 412 -12.54 5.43 9.90
CA GLY A 412 -12.90 5.95 11.23
C GLY A 412 -13.11 4.86 12.29
N SER A 413 -12.60 3.66 12.06
CA SER A 413 -12.78 2.46 12.89
C SER A 413 -11.54 2.13 13.71
N ARG A 414 -11.56 0.99 14.41
CA ARG A 414 -10.46 0.47 15.24
C ARG A 414 -10.45 -1.05 15.20
N PRO A 415 -9.29 -1.70 15.37
CA PRO A 415 -9.19 -3.16 15.50
C PRO A 415 -9.92 -3.66 16.76
N GLU A 416 -10.20 -4.96 16.81
CA GLU A 416 -10.86 -5.58 17.96
C GLU A 416 -10.17 -5.30 19.32
N GLY A 417 -10.98 -5.34 20.39
CA GLY A 417 -10.53 -5.12 21.77
C GLY A 417 -9.71 -6.25 22.41
N ARG A 418 -9.33 -7.29 21.63
CA ARG A 418 -8.76 -8.54 22.14
C ARG A 418 -7.65 -9.09 21.24
N PHE A 419 -6.82 -9.98 21.81
CA PHE A 419 -5.74 -10.67 21.10
C PHE A 419 -5.71 -12.18 21.38
N SER A 420 -5.11 -12.94 20.46
CA SER A 420 -4.73 -14.34 20.67
C SER A 420 -3.23 -14.40 20.96
N ALA A 421 -2.82 -15.10 22.01
CA ALA A 421 -1.40 -15.35 22.26
C ALA A 421 -0.96 -16.62 21.55
N LEU A 422 0.23 -16.59 20.94
CA LEU A 422 0.87 -17.75 20.32
C LEU A 422 2.24 -17.93 20.94
N ILE A 423 2.39 -19.00 21.74
CA ILE A 423 3.62 -19.33 22.47
C ILE A 423 4.31 -20.50 21.76
N TRP A 424 5.46 -20.25 21.14
CA TRP A 424 6.29 -21.26 20.52
C TRP A 424 7.23 -21.91 21.55
N VAL A 425 7.24 -23.24 21.59
CA VAL A 425 8.01 -24.05 22.55
C VAL A 425 8.99 -24.97 21.81
N GLY A 426 10.14 -24.41 21.43
CA GLY A 426 11.28 -25.17 20.89
C GLY A 426 12.11 -25.90 21.97
N PRO A 427 13.10 -26.73 21.58
CA PRO A 427 14.04 -27.35 22.50
C PRO A 427 15.00 -26.32 23.14
N PRO A 428 15.37 -26.44 24.43
CA PRO A 428 15.01 -27.47 25.41
C PRO A 428 13.76 -27.08 26.24
N GLY A 429 12.61 -26.92 25.59
CA GLY A 429 11.40 -26.36 26.17
C GLY A 429 10.85 -27.13 27.37
N GLN A 430 10.67 -26.39 28.47
CA GLN A 430 9.71 -26.73 29.52
C GLN A 430 8.41 -25.94 29.30
N PRO A 431 7.26 -26.38 29.84
CA PRO A 431 6.02 -25.64 29.77
C PRO A 431 6.16 -24.24 30.39
N PRO A 432 5.85 -23.15 29.66
CA PRO A 432 6.11 -21.79 30.11
C PRO A 432 5.03 -21.27 31.07
N LEU A 433 4.81 -21.99 32.18
CA LEU A 433 3.67 -21.81 33.10
C LEU A 433 3.50 -20.35 33.58
N LYS A 434 4.60 -19.70 33.98
CA LYS A 434 4.57 -18.29 34.44
C LYS A 434 4.18 -17.31 33.34
N LEU A 435 4.58 -17.57 32.10
CA LEU A 435 4.22 -16.75 30.94
C LEU A 435 2.76 -16.95 30.57
N ILE A 436 2.29 -18.21 30.54
CA ILE A 436 0.88 -18.56 30.33
C ILE A 436 -0.01 -17.84 31.35
N GLN A 437 0.36 -17.86 32.64
CA GLN A 437 -0.36 -17.13 33.70
C GLN A 437 -0.33 -15.62 33.51
N ALA A 438 0.82 -15.03 33.16
CA ALA A 438 0.94 -13.58 32.93
C ALA A 438 0.08 -13.10 31.75
N VAL A 439 0.01 -13.89 30.68
CA VAL A 439 -0.83 -13.64 29.50
C VAL A 439 -2.31 -13.87 29.79
N ALA A 440 -2.67 -14.98 30.46
CA ALA A 440 -4.05 -15.31 30.83
C ALA A 440 -4.66 -14.30 31.82
N GLY A 441 -3.83 -13.58 32.59
CA GLY A 441 -4.26 -12.49 33.45
C GLY A 441 -4.62 -11.19 32.72
N SER A 442 -4.32 -11.06 31.42
CA SER A 442 -4.65 -9.87 30.62
C SER A 442 -6.15 -9.80 30.36
N GLN A 443 -6.75 -8.64 30.63
CA GLN A 443 -8.15 -8.37 30.30
C GLN A 443 -8.45 -8.40 28.79
N HIS A 444 -7.42 -8.31 27.94
CA HIS A 444 -7.53 -8.31 26.49
C HIS A 444 -7.25 -9.69 25.86
N CYS A 445 -6.80 -10.68 26.63
CA CYS A 445 -6.57 -12.02 26.09
C CYS A 445 -7.92 -12.66 25.68
N ALA A 446 -7.98 -13.24 24.48
CA ALA A 446 -9.10 -14.05 24.01
C ALA A 446 -8.83 -15.55 24.18
N GLN A 447 -7.60 -15.98 23.91
CA GLN A 447 -7.15 -17.37 23.95
C GLN A 447 -5.63 -17.44 23.96
N ILE A 448 -5.10 -18.60 24.35
CA ILE A 448 -3.68 -18.94 24.30
C ILE A 448 -3.50 -20.19 23.44
N LEU A 449 -2.68 -20.09 22.41
CA LEU A 449 -2.23 -21.18 21.58
C LEU A 449 -0.78 -21.51 21.92
N VAL A 450 -0.49 -22.77 22.27
CA VAL A 450 0.87 -23.27 22.49
C VAL A 450 1.24 -24.15 21.31
N LEU A 451 2.30 -23.78 20.59
CA LEU A 451 2.90 -24.60 19.55
C LEU A 451 4.06 -25.39 20.13
N TRP A 452 3.86 -26.70 20.27
CA TRP A 452 4.83 -27.60 20.85
C TRP A 452 5.78 -28.15 19.77
N SER A 453 6.84 -27.40 19.46
CA SER A 453 7.87 -27.77 18.47
C SER A 453 9.09 -28.41 19.15
N ASN A 454 8.86 -29.47 19.94
CA ASN A 454 9.87 -30.12 20.77
C ASN A 454 9.83 -31.65 20.54
N GLU A 455 10.96 -32.34 20.63
CA GLU A 455 11.03 -33.80 20.46
C GLU A 455 10.44 -34.58 21.65
N ARG A 456 10.32 -33.92 22.80
CA ARG A 456 9.69 -34.50 23.99
C ARG A 456 8.18 -34.61 23.78
N PRO A 457 7.51 -35.67 24.30
CA PRO A 457 6.06 -35.77 24.24
C PRO A 457 5.39 -34.58 24.95
N LEU A 458 4.17 -34.25 24.53
CA LEU A 458 3.37 -33.22 25.20
C LEU A 458 3.22 -33.55 26.69
N PRO A 459 3.41 -32.56 27.60
CA PRO A 459 3.09 -32.71 29.02
C PRO A 459 1.65 -33.16 29.24
N SER A 460 1.46 -34.06 30.19
CA SER A 460 0.14 -34.59 30.57
C SER A 460 -0.72 -33.59 31.35
N SER A 461 -0.13 -32.54 31.91
CA SER A 461 -0.83 -31.48 32.65
C SER A 461 -0.42 -30.09 32.20
N TRP A 462 -1.43 -29.22 32.08
CA TRP A 462 -1.31 -27.82 31.71
C TRP A 462 -2.01 -26.96 32.79
N PRO A 463 -1.64 -25.68 32.96
CA PRO A 463 -2.22 -24.86 34.00
C PRO A 463 -3.68 -24.52 33.66
N GLU A 464 -4.55 -24.59 34.66
CA GLU A 464 -5.90 -24.04 34.54
C GLU A 464 -5.80 -22.52 34.27
N THR A 465 -6.50 -22.07 33.25
CA THR A 465 -6.46 -20.69 32.75
C THR A 465 -7.89 -20.18 32.57
N ALA A 466 -8.10 -18.89 32.85
CA ALA A 466 -9.43 -18.28 32.70
C ALA A 466 -9.86 -18.18 31.22
N MET A 467 -8.90 -18.14 30.29
CA MET A 467 -9.12 -18.11 28.84
C MET A 467 -8.81 -19.49 28.22
N PRO A 468 -9.41 -19.87 27.08
CA PRO A 468 -9.12 -21.13 26.40
C PRO A 468 -7.63 -21.30 26.09
N LEU A 469 -7.08 -22.45 26.50
CA LEU A 469 -5.72 -22.89 26.20
C LEU A 469 -5.76 -24.05 25.22
N THR A 470 -5.23 -23.85 24.01
CA THR A 470 -5.09 -24.89 22.98
C THR A 470 -3.62 -25.24 22.82
N VAL A 471 -3.29 -26.54 22.74
CA VAL A 471 -1.94 -27.03 22.45
C VAL A 471 -1.96 -27.76 21.12
N ILE A 472 -1.09 -27.37 20.20
CA ILE A 472 -0.90 -28.03 18.89
C ILE A 472 0.52 -28.59 18.84
N ASP A 473 0.64 -29.84 18.41
CA ASP A 473 1.93 -30.48 18.13
C ASP A 473 2.52 -29.88 16.85
N GLY A 474 3.72 -29.33 16.94
CA GLY A 474 4.34 -28.55 15.87
C GLY A 474 5.15 -29.42 14.89
N HIS A 475 5.31 -28.96 13.64
CA HIS A 475 6.15 -29.65 12.64
C HIS A 475 7.65 -29.38 12.83
N ARG A 476 8.05 -29.06 14.08
CA ARG A 476 9.42 -28.85 14.57
C ARG A 476 10.18 -27.70 13.91
N LYS A 477 9.50 -26.88 13.12
CA LYS A 477 10.07 -25.68 12.49
C LYS A 477 9.78 -24.44 13.35
N VAL A 478 10.57 -23.40 13.14
CA VAL A 478 10.34 -22.10 13.82
C VAL A 478 9.31 -21.29 13.05
N SER A 479 9.31 -21.38 11.71
CA SER A 479 8.33 -20.66 10.89
C SER A 479 6.89 -21.19 11.01
N ASP A 480 6.69 -22.39 11.60
CA ASP A 480 5.36 -22.94 11.92
C ASP A 480 4.49 -21.93 12.69
N ARG A 481 5.12 -21.08 13.53
CA ARG A 481 4.43 -20.02 14.28
C ARG A 481 3.68 -19.02 13.41
N PHE A 482 4.04 -18.88 12.14
CA PHE A 482 3.45 -17.92 11.21
C PHE A 482 2.41 -18.54 10.25
N PHE A 483 1.96 -19.77 10.51
CA PHE A 483 0.84 -20.34 9.75
C PHE A 483 -0.50 -19.67 10.11
N PRO A 484 -1.44 -19.53 9.16
CA PRO A 484 -2.77 -18.97 9.40
C PRO A 484 -3.69 -20.01 10.07
N TYR A 485 -3.42 -20.34 11.34
CA TYR A 485 -4.23 -21.26 12.13
C TYR A 485 -5.68 -20.77 12.23
N SER A 486 -6.64 -21.58 11.76
CA SER A 486 -8.08 -21.25 11.76
C SER A 486 -8.70 -21.03 13.15
N THR A 487 -8.02 -21.49 14.20
CA THR A 487 -8.34 -21.19 15.61
C THR A 487 -8.14 -19.71 15.96
N ILE A 488 -7.20 -19.02 15.29
CA ILE A 488 -6.89 -17.60 15.55
C ILE A 488 -7.88 -16.71 14.80
N ARG A 489 -8.85 -16.17 15.54
CA ARG A 489 -9.90 -15.29 14.99
C ARG A 489 -9.66 -13.79 15.23
N THR A 490 -8.94 -13.44 16.29
CA THR A 490 -8.65 -12.04 16.65
C THR A 490 -7.65 -11.40 15.70
N ASP A 491 -7.83 -10.12 15.42
CA ASP A 491 -6.93 -9.32 14.58
C ASP A 491 -5.49 -9.28 15.09
N ALA A 492 -5.31 -9.17 16.40
CA ALA A 492 -3.99 -9.13 17.04
C ALA A 492 -3.47 -10.53 17.41
N ILE A 493 -2.19 -10.76 17.12
CA ILE A 493 -1.42 -11.90 17.63
C ILE A 493 -0.32 -11.37 18.56
N LEU A 494 -0.27 -11.90 19.79
CA LEU A 494 0.89 -11.79 20.67
C LEU A 494 1.80 -12.99 20.45
N SER A 495 2.86 -12.80 19.68
CA SER A 495 3.87 -13.84 19.43
C SER A 495 4.89 -13.88 20.56
N LEU A 496 5.11 -15.07 21.11
CA LEU A 496 5.94 -15.31 22.28
C LEU A 496 6.78 -16.58 22.13
N ASP A 497 7.96 -16.58 22.71
CA ASP A 497 8.74 -17.79 22.95
C ASP A 497 8.58 -18.28 24.38
N ALA A 498 8.73 -19.59 24.60
CA ALA A 498 8.64 -20.20 25.93
C ALA A 498 9.59 -19.59 26.99
N HIS A 499 10.69 -18.96 26.57
CA HIS A 499 11.67 -18.33 27.46
C HIS A 499 11.41 -16.83 27.71
N SER A 500 10.40 -16.24 27.06
CA SER A 500 10.02 -14.83 27.25
C SER A 500 9.41 -14.59 28.63
N SER A 501 9.71 -13.43 29.25
CA SER A 501 9.42 -13.18 30.67
C SER A 501 8.66 -11.87 30.90
N LEU A 502 7.42 -11.81 30.41
CA LEU A 502 6.54 -10.63 30.52
C LEU A 502 5.67 -10.63 31.78
N SER A 503 5.24 -9.44 32.19
CA SER A 503 4.15 -9.23 33.15
C SER A 503 2.85 -8.88 32.43
N THR A 504 1.71 -9.11 33.09
CA THR A 504 0.38 -8.76 32.57
C THR A 504 0.29 -7.29 32.17
N SER A 505 0.85 -6.38 32.97
CA SER A 505 0.88 -4.94 32.66
C SER A 505 1.76 -4.57 31.46
N GLU A 506 2.84 -5.32 31.20
CA GLU A 506 3.65 -5.15 29.98
C GLU A 506 2.85 -5.63 28.75
N VAL A 507 2.13 -6.75 28.87
CA VAL A 507 1.24 -7.28 27.82
C VAL A 507 0.10 -6.32 27.50
N ASP A 508 -0.64 -5.86 28.51
CA ASP A 508 -1.77 -4.92 28.34
C ASP A 508 -1.31 -3.60 27.70
N PHE A 509 -0.17 -3.04 28.16
CA PHE A 509 0.37 -1.82 27.59
C PHE A 509 0.78 -1.98 26.12
N ALA A 510 1.51 -3.07 25.79
CA ALA A 510 1.95 -3.31 24.42
C ALA A 510 0.77 -3.58 23.48
N PHE A 511 -0.31 -4.21 23.96
CA PHE A 511 -1.56 -4.36 23.21
C PHE A 511 -2.22 -3.01 22.92
N VAL A 512 -2.38 -2.14 23.92
CA VAL A 512 -2.97 -0.79 23.74
C VAL A 512 -2.13 0.08 22.79
N VAL A 513 -0.80 -0.06 22.82
CA VAL A 513 0.08 0.55 21.82
C VAL A 513 -0.21 0.00 20.43
N TRP A 514 -0.29 -1.33 20.27
CA TRP A 514 -0.60 -1.97 18.98
C TRP A 514 -1.97 -1.57 18.43
N GLN A 515 -3.02 -1.43 19.26
CA GLN A 515 -4.34 -0.96 18.82
C GLN A 515 -4.32 0.45 18.22
N SER A 516 -3.29 1.26 18.52
CA SER A 516 -3.10 2.60 17.94
C SER A 516 -2.33 2.58 16.62
N PHE A 517 -1.67 1.46 16.29
CA PHE A 517 -0.82 1.26 15.10
C PHE A 517 -0.94 -0.21 14.61
N PRO A 518 -2.16 -0.68 14.27
CA PRO A 518 -2.42 -2.10 13.97
C PRO A 518 -1.58 -2.63 12.80
N GLU A 519 -1.18 -1.76 11.88
CA GLU A 519 -0.32 -2.06 10.75
C GLU A 519 1.14 -2.36 11.15
N ARG A 520 1.60 -1.89 12.31
CA ARG A 520 3.01 -1.99 12.72
C ARG A 520 3.25 -3.13 13.70
N MET A 521 4.46 -3.69 13.67
CA MET A 521 4.91 -4.60 14.73
C MET A 521 5.30 -3.78 15.98
N VAL A 522 4.80 -4.19 17.14
CA VAL A 522 5.10 -3.58 18.45
C VAL A 522 5.83 -4.59 19.32
N GLY A 523 7.07 -4.32 19.70
CA GLY A 523 7.91 -5.34 20.35
C GLY A 523 8.82 -4.84 21.47
N PHE A 524 9.22 -5.78 22.31
CA PHE A 524 10.01 -5.54 23.53
C PHE A 524 11.52 -5.61 23.27
N LEU A 525 11.94 -6.51 22.38
CA LEU A 525 13.32 -6.74 21.98
C LEU A 525 13.53 -6.22 20.56
N THR A 526 14.66 -5.57 20.31
CA THR A 526 14.94 -4.86 19.06
C THR A 526 16.31 -5.21 18.50
N SER A 527 16.42 -5.23 17.18
CA SER A 527 17.68 -5.30 16.45
C SER A 527 17.71 -4.25 15.33
N SER A 528 18.90 -4.04 14.77
CA SER A 528 19.17 -3.00 13.78
C SER A 528 19.97 -3.59 12.62
N HIS A 529 19.49 -3.43 11.38
CA HIS A 529 20.33 -3.67 10.21
C HIS A 529 21.39 -2.57 10.07
N PHE A 530 22.51 -2.89 9.43
CA PHE A 530 23.54 -1.94 9.04
C PHE A 530 24.22 -2.41 7.75
N TRP A 531 24.81 -1.48 7.00
CA TRP A 531 25.68 -1.83 5.87
C TRP A 531 27.10 -2.04 6.38
N ASP A 532 27.70 -3.19 6.06
CA ASP A 532 29.08 -3.52 6.40
C ASP A 532 29.97 -3.29 5.18
N GLU A 533 30.70 -2.17 5.18
CA GLU A 533 31.63 -1.79 4.11
C GLU A 533 32.81 -2.76 3.96
N ALA A 534 33.18 -3.51 5.01
CA ALA A 534 34.29 -4.46 4.93
C ALA A 534 33.88 -5.77 4.25
N HIS A 535 32.60 -6.16 4.37
CA HIS A 535 32.04 -7.35 3.74
C HIS A 535 31.23 -7.05 2.47
N GLY A 536 30.93 -5.78 2.17
CA GLY A 536 30.16 -5.35 1.01
C GLY A 536 28.70 -5.82 1.05
N GLY A 537 28.10 -5.89 2.24
CA GLY A 537 26.78 -6.50 2.45
C GLY A 537 26.08 -6.03 3.72
N TRP A 538 24.81 -6.42 3.86
CA TRP A 538 23.98 -6.10 5.02
C TRP A 538 24.29 -7.02 6.21
N GLY A 539 24.59 -6.41 7.35
CA GLY A 539 24.64 -7.04 8.66
C GLY A 539 23.43 -6.68 9.53
N TYR A 540 23.31 -7.32 10.69
CA TYR A 540 22.39 -6.88 11.74
C TYR A 540 23.01 -7.08 13.13
N THR A 541 22.65 -6.21 14.06
CA THR A 541 23.13 -6.24 15.45
C THR A 541 21.97 -6.18 16.44
N ALA A 542 22.14 -6.84 17.59
CA ALA A 542 21.28 -6.73 18.76
C ALA A 542 21.84 -5.74 19.81
N GLU A 543 22.87 -4.97 19.45
CA GLU A 543 23.42 -3.91 20.28
C GLU A 543 22.37 -2.88 20.68
N ARG A 544 22.54 -2.29 21.87
CA ARG A 544 21.58 -1.37 22.47
C ARG A 544 21.80 0.06 21.97
N THR A 545 21.62 0.26 20.68
CA THR A 545 21.53 1.58 20.06
C THR A 545 20.19 2.24 20.40
N ASN A 546 20.11 3.57 20.20
CA ASN A 546 18.85 4.32 20.25
C ASN A 546 18.00 4.14 18.98
N GLU A 547 18.54 3.46 17.97
CA GLU A 547 17.97 3.34 16.63
C GLU A 547 17.86 1.88 16.21
N PHE A 548 16.64 1.45 15.91
CA PHE A 548 16.29 0.07 15.62
C PHE A 548 15.43 0.00 14.37
N SER A 549 15.52 -1.09 13.63
CA SER A 549 14.75 -1.33 12.40
C SER A 549 13.97 -2.64 12.43
N MET A 550 14.15 -3.45 13.47
CA MET A 550 13.45 -4.72 13.68
C MET A 550 13.01 -4.88 15.14
N VAL A 551 11.92 -5.63 15.34
CA VAL A 551 11.51 -6.18 16.64
C VAL A 551 11.47 -7.71 16.58
N LEU A 552 11.94 -8.38 17.62
CA LEU A 552 11.97 -9.85 17.64
C LEU A 552 10.56 -10.41 17.91
N THR A 553 10.14 -11.38 17.10
CA THR A 553 8.83 -12.07 17.21
C THR A 553 8.74 -12.98 18.43
N THR A 554 9.84 -13.16 19.16
CA THR A 554 9.92 -13.81 20.47
C THR A 554 9.16 -13.06 21.57
N ALA A 555 8.90 -11.77 21.37
CA ALA A 555 7.99 -10.96 22.18
C ALA A 555 7.51 -9.74 21.37
N ALA A 556 6.47 -9.92 20.55
CA ALA A 556 5.87 -8.85 19.76
C ALA A 556 4.36 -9.04 19.50
N PHE A 557 3.65 -7.91 19.41
CA PHE A 557 2.32 -7.81 18.83
C PHE A 557 2.39 -7.44 17.35
N TYR A 558 1.56 -8.08 16.52
CA TYR A 558 1.34 -7.73 15.13
C TYR A 558 -0.01 -8.28 14.64
N HIS A 559 -0.46 -7.85 13.45
CA HIS A 559 -1.74 -8.27 12.89
C HIS A 559 -1.70 -9.69 12.27
N ARG A 560 -2.76 -10.49 12.46
CA ARG A 560 -2.86 -11.88 11.97
C ARG A 560 -2.68 -12.02 10.45
N TYR A 561 -3.03 -10.98 9.69
CA TYR A 561 -2.89 -10.96 8.23
C TYR A 561 -1.45 -11.26 7.76
N TYR A 562 -0.44 -10.90 8.56
CA TYR A 562 0.94 -11.19 8.22
C TYR A 562 1.27 -12.70 8.18
N HIS A 563 0.51 -13.56 8.86
CA HIS A 563 0.62 -15.02 8.70
C HIS A 563 0.19 -15.48 7.30
N THR A 564 -0.87 -14.88 6.75
CA THR A 564 -1.33 -15.14 5.37
C THR A 564 -0.26 -14.73 4.37
N LEU A 565 0.28 -13.51 4.50
CA LEU A 565 1.33 -13.02 3.60
C LEU A 565 2.62 -13.87 3.72
N PHE A 566 3.01 -14.25 4.94
CA PHE A 566 4.16 -15.11 5.17
C PHE A 566 3.99 -16.49 4.51
N THR A 567 2.80 -17.07 4.60
CA THR A 567 2.51 -18.43 4.11
C THR A 567 2.23 -18.47 2.60
N HIS A 568 1.51 -17.49 2.06
CA HIS A 568 0.99 -17.50 0.69
C HIS A 568 1.70 -16.55 -0.27
N SER A 569 2.26 -15.43 0.18
CA SER A 569 2.94 -14.45 -0.69
C SER A 569 4.45 -14.66 -0.77
N LEU A 570 5.12 -15.05 0.32
CA LEU A 570 6.56 -15.28 0.27
C LEU A 570 6.92 -16.50 -0.61
N PRO A 571 8.03 -16.45 -1.36
CA PRO A 571 8.59 -17.63 -2.01
C PRO A 571 8.94 -18.72 -1.00
N LYS A 572 8.67 -19.99 -1.34
CA LYS A 572 8.99 -21.15 -0.48
C LYS A 572 10.46 -21.17 -0.04
N VAL A 573 11.37 -20.75 -0.91
CA VAL A 573 12.82 -20.66 -0.64
C VAL A 573 13.13 -19.78 0.59
N LEU A 574 12.47 -18.63 0.74
CA LEU A 574 12.70 -17.75 1.89
C LEU A 574 12.18 -18.36 3.19
N ARG A 575 11.04 -19.06 3.16
CA ARG A 575 10.55 -19.82 4.33
C ARG A 575 11.52 -20.93 4.72
N THR A 576 12.05 -21.68 3.76
CA THR A 576 13.07 -22.71 4.02
C THR A 576 14.33 -22.12 4.65
N LEU A 577 14.85 -21.01 4.11
CA LEU A 577 16.01 -20.29 4.67
C LEU A 577 15.79 -19.86 6.13
N ALA A 578 14.58 -19.41 6.47
CA ALA A 578 14.20 -19.03 7.83
C ALA A 578 14.01 -20.22 8.79
N ASP A 579 13.73 -21.42 8.28
CA ASP A 579 13.71 -22.65 9.08
C ASP A 579 15.11 -23.22 9.32
N GLU A 580 15.99 -23.15 8.32
CA GLU A 580 17.39 -23.59 8.41
C GLU A 580 18.22 -22.66 9.31
N ALA A 581 17.84 -21.39 9.38
CA ALA A 581 18.48 -20.38 10.21
C ALA A 581 17.44 -19.69 11.13
N PRO A 582 17.17 -20.26 12.33
CA PRO A 582 16.15 -19.74 13.26
C PRO A 582 16.22 -18.24 13.58
N THR A 583 17.42 -17.67 13.64
CA THR A 583 17.64 -16.22 13.88
C THR A 583 17.14 -15.34 12.73
N CYS A 584 17.01 -15.90 11.53
CA CYS A 584 16.54 -15.22 10.32
C CYS A 584 15.01 -15.19 10.20
N VAL A 585 14.28 -15.95 11.03
CA VAL A 585 12.81 -15.94 11.02
C VAL A 585 12.25 -14.58 11.44
N ASP A 586 12.89 -13.94 12.44
CA ASP A 586 12.57 -12.58 12.88
C ASP A 586 12.87 -11.56 11.78
N VAL A 587 14.04 -11.71 11.12
CA VAL A 587 14.45 -10.86 9.99
C VAL A 587 13.41 -10.93 8.87
N LEU A 588 13.06 -12.14 8.42
CA LEU A 588 12.10 -12.32 7.33
C LEU A 588 10.72 -11.75 7.64
N MET A 589 10.24 -11.88 8.88
CA MET A 589 8.96 -11.29 9.30
C MET A 589 9.00 -9.75 9.32
N ASN A 590 10.08 -9.16 9.83
CA ASN A 590 10.23 -7.70 9.80
C ASN A 590 10.41 -7.16 8.37
N PHE A 591 11.17 -7.86 7.51
CA PHE A 591 11.28 -7.55 6.08
C PHE A 591 9.91 -7.56 5.40
N LEU A 592 9.10 -8.58 5.65
CA LEU A 592 7.74 -8.69 5.11
C LEU A 592 6.86 -7.50 5.54
N VAL A 593 6.78 -7.21 6.84
CA VAL A 593 5.94 -6.12 7.34
C VAL A 593 6.44 -4.75 6.87
N ALA A 594 7.75 -4.51 6.89
CA ALA A 594 8.33 -3.24 6.42
C ALA A 594 8.17 -3.06 4.90
N ALA A 595 8.29 -4.13 4.10
CA ALA A 595 8.09 -4.08 2.66
C ALA A 595 6.65 -3.72 2.28
N VAL A 596 5.67 -4.23 3.04
CA VAL A 596 4.23 -4.00 2.84
C VAL A 596 3.82 -2.62 3.34
N THR A 597 4.17 -2.27 4.58
CA THR A 597 3.69 -1.03 5.22
C THR A 597 4.49 0.21 4.86
N LYS A 598 5.76 0.05 4.46
CA LYS A 598 6.77 1.13 4.40
C LYS A 598 6.88 1.90 5.73
N LEU A 599 6.67 1.22 6.86
CA LEU A 599 6.78 1.77 8.20
C LEU A 599 7.73 0.93 9.07
N PRO A 600 8.56 1.56 9.93
CA PRO A 600 9.41 0.84 10.87
C PRO A 600 8.59 0.27 12.04
N PRO A 601 9.09 -0.69 12.82
CA PRO A 601 8.40 -1.18 14.02
C PRO A 601 8.35 -0.14 15.16
N ILE A 602 7.67 -0.48 16.26
CA ILE A 602 7.56 0.34 17.49
C ILE A 602 8.17 -0.42 18.67
N LYS A 603 8.95 0.29 19.49
CA LYS A 603 9.56 -0.23 20.71
C LYS A 603 8.73 0.10 21.95
N VAL A 604 8.54 -0.89 22.82
CA VAL A 604 7.93 -0.74 24.15
C VAL A 604 8.92 -1.11 25.26
N PRO A 605 8.75 -0.65 26.52
CA PRO A 605 9.63 -0.99 27.64
C PRO A 605 9.60 -2.49 27.96
N TYR A 606 10.79 -3.05 28.21
CA TYR A 606 10.99 -4.39 28.76
C TYR A 606 11.72 -4.29 30.11
N SER A 607 11.24 -4.99 31.14
CA SER A 607 11.85 -4.93 32.48
C SER A 607 13.27 -5.51 32.54
N LYS A 608 14.25 -4.65 32.81
CA LYS A 608 15.68 -5.04 32.93
C LYS A 608 15.93 -6.16 33.94
N GLN A 609 15.16 -6.21 35.02
CA GLN A 609 15.38 -7.13 36.15
C GLN A 609 15.09 -8.60 35.82
N ARG A 610 14.38 -8.88 34.72
CA ARG A 610 14.12 -10.24 34.22
C ARG A 610 15.08 -10.67 33.11
N GLN A 611 15.94 -9.77 32.66
CA GLN A 611 16.90 -10.01 31.58
C GLN A 611 18.16 -10.75 32.08
N GLU A 612 18.50 -10.57 33.36
CA GLU A 612 19.57 -11.30 34.07
C GLU A 612 19.13 -12.68 34.61
N ALA A 613 17.84 -13.01 34.47
CA ALA A 613 17.25 -14.26 34.97
C ALA A 613 17.20 -15.39 33.91
N ALA A 614 17.75 -15.16 32.71
CA ALA A 614 18.16 -16.26 31.84
C ALA A 614 19.33 -16.99 32.52
N PRO A 615 19.34 -18.34 32.63
CA PRO A 615 20.45 -19.02 33.27
C PRO A 615 21.73 -18.76 32.47
N LEU A 616 22.69 -18.06 33.09
CA LEU A 616 24.09 -18.28 32.77
C LEU A 616 24.33 -19.78 32.87
N ALA A 617 24.59 -20.43 31.73
CA ALA A 617 24.97 -21.83 31.72
C ALA A 617 26.14 -21.99 32.68
N SER A 618 25.98 -22.86 33.68
CA SER A 618 26.91 -23.01 34.80
C SER A 618 28.29 -23.42 34.27
N GLY A 619 29.16 -22.42 34.12
CA GLY A 619 30.48 -22.55 33.54
C GLY A 619 31.45 -23.29 34.46
N GLY A 620 31.36 -24.62 34.49
CA GLY A 620 32.54 -25.44 34.76
C GLY A 620 33.58 -25.22 33.66
N PRO A 621 34.89 -25.36 33.94
CA PRO A 621 35.96 -25.12 32.96
C PRO A 621 36.03 -26.25 31.92
N GLY A 622 35.08 -26.26 30.99
CA GLY A 622 35.07 -27.10 29.79
C GLY A 622 35.87 -26.47 28.64
N PRO A 623 36.24 -27.25 27.60
CA PRO A 623 36.98 -26.74 26.45
C PRO A 623 36.22 -25.63 25.74
N ARG A 624 36.94 -24.63 25.22
CA ARG A 624 36.38 -23.52 24.43
C ARG A 624 35.46 -24.08 23.33
N PRO A 625 34.27 -23.50 23.09
CA PRO A 625 33.47 -23.88 21.94
C PRO A 625 34.29 -23.75 20.66
N LYS A 626 34.22 -24.76 19.79
CA LYS A 626 34.76 -24.64 18.43
C LYS A 626 34.09 -23.45 17.74
N PRO A 627 34.77 -22.74 16.81
CA PRO A 627 34.12 -21.75 15.99
C PRO A 627 32.87 -22.36 15.36
N GLN A 628 31.71 -21.77 15.65
CA GLN A 628 30.49 -22.11 14.93
C GLN A 628 30.72 -21.76 13.45
N ALA A 629 30.14 -22.54 12.54
CA ALA A 629 30.13 -22.16 11.13
C ALA A 629 29.54 -20.73 11.00
N PRO A 630 30.05 -19.90 10.07
CA PRO A 630 29.49 -18.56 9.88
C PRO A 630 27.98 -18.69 9.67
N ALA A 631 27.21 -17.90 10.43
CA ALA A 631 25.77 -17.91 10.30
C ALA A 631 25.41 -17.66 8.82
N PRO A 632 24.48 -18.43 8.23
CA PRO A 632 24.15 -18.27 6.82
C PRO A 632 23.72 -16.83 6.57
N ASP A 633 24.23 -16.25 5.49
CA ASP A 633 24.01 -14.85 5.13
C ASP A 633 22.58 -14.63 4.62
N CYS A 634 21.64 -14.67 5.56
CA CYS A 634 20.23 -14.61 5.26
C CYS A 634 19.75 -13.17 5.01
N VAL A 635 20.38 -12.16 5.60
CA VAL A 635 19.96 -10.76 5.38
C VAL A 635 20.18 -10.36 3.93
N ASN A 636 21.35 -10.68 3.35
CA ASN A 636 21.60 -10.38 1.94
C ASN A 636 20.76 -11.25 1.00
N GLN A 637 20.57 -12.54 1.30
CA GLN A 637 19.68 -13.40 0.50
C GLN A 637 18.22 -12.93 0.51
N ILE A 638 17.69 -12.51 1.66
CA ILE A 638 16.35 -11.95 1.78
C ILE A 638 16.28 -10.59 1.05
N ALA A 639 17.24 -9.68 1.27
CA ALA A 639 17.28 -8.39 0.57
C ALA A 639 17.35 -8.54 -0.96
N ALA A 640 18.16 -9.48 -1.46
CA ALA A 640 18.23 -9.80 -2.88
C ALA A 640 16.89 -10.34 -3.43
N ALA A 641 16.19 -11.20 -2.67
CA ALA A 641 14.89 -11.72 -3.07
C ALA A 641 13.77 -10.66 -3.08
N PHE A 642 13.84 -9.66 -2.19
CA PHE A 642 12.98 -8.46 -2.21
C PHE A 642 13.46 -7.39 -3.23
N GLY A 643 14.64 -7.56 -3.81
CA GLY A 643 15.29 -6.62 -4.75
C GLY A 643 15.76 -5.29 -4.14
N HIS A 644 15.58 -5.08 -2.83
CA HIS A 644 16.00 -3.89 -2.09
C HIS A 644 16.06 -4.20 -0.59
N MET A 645 16.61 -3.28 0.22
CA MET A 645 16.45 -3.30 1.67
C MET A 645 15.11 -2.62 2.03
N PRO A 646 14.10 -3.35 2.55
CA PRO A 646 12.81 -2.75 2.94
C PRO A 646 12.78 -2.24 4.38
N LEU A 647 13.75 -2.63 5.21
CA LEU A 647 13.77 -2.25 6.63
C LEU A 647 14.02 -0.76 6.80
N LEU A 648 13.24 -0.14 7.66
CA LEU A 648 13.36 1.27 8.01
C LEU A 648 13.82 1.43 9.45
N SER A 649 14.73 2.36 9.71
CA SER A 649 15.14 2.71 11.06
C SER A 649 14.11 3.59 11.77
N SER A 650 13.99 3.41 13.08
CA SER A 650 13.24 4.29 13.96
C SER A 650 13.93 4.47 15.31
N ARG A 651 13.56 5.56 15.97
CA ARG A 651 13.90 5.86 17.37
C ARG A 651 12.64 5.95 18.23
N LEU A 652 11.47 5.59 17.67
CA LEU A 652 10.16 5.69 18.34
C LEU A 652 10.01 4.62 19.43
N ARG A 653 10.02 5.08 20.67
CA ARG A 653 9.69 4.28 21.84
C ARG A 653 8.46 4.87 22.52
N LEU A 654 7.49 4.03 22.83
CA LEU A 654 6.31 4.41 23.60
C LEU A 654 6.40 3.75 24.98
N ASP A 655 6.28 4.56 26.01
CA ASP A 655 6.34 4.16 27.42
C ASP A 655 4.99 4.48 28.11
N PRO A 656 4.57 3.73 29.15
CA PRO A 656 3.39 4.06 29.95
C PRO A 656 3.46 5.47 30.55
N VAL A 657 2.31 6.10 30.78
CA VAL A 657 2.24 7.48 31.34
C VAL A 657 3.00 7.64 32.66
N LEU A 658 3.03 6.58 33.49
CA LEU A 658 3.75 6.55 34.78
C LEU A 658 5.19 5.98 34.67
N PHE A 659 5.74 5.86 33.48
CA PHE A 659 7.08 5.29 33.28
C PHE A 659 8.16 6.22 33.83
N LYS A 660 8.97 5.70 34.75
CA LYS A 660 9.92 6.46 35.60
C LYS A 660 9.26 7.53 36.51
N ASP A 661 7.94 7.56 36.62
CA ASP A 661 7.26 8.51 37.50
C ASP A 661 7.59 8.18 38.98
N PRO A 662 8.16 9.13 39.74
CA PRO A 662 8.38 8.94 41.17
C PRO A 662 7.09 8.80 41.98
N VAL A 663 5.88 8.88 41.42
CA VAL A 663 4.59 8.64 42.13
C VAL A 663 4.61 7.36 42.98
N SER A 664 5.26 6.27 42.55
CA SER A 664 5.40 5.06 43.40
C SER A 664 6.30 5.25 44.62
N VAL A 665 7.33 6.09 44.50
CA VAL A 665 8.25 6.50 45.59
C VAL A 665 7.58 7.56 46.48
N GLN A 666 6.81 8.49 45.89
CA GLN A 666 6.05 9.52 46.59
C GLN A 666 4.89 8.91 47.37
N ARG A 667 4.12 7.95 46.81
CA ARG A 667 3.12 7.17 47.58
C ARG A 667 3.74 6.43 48.75
N LYS A 668 4.92 5.81 48.57
CA LYS A 668 5.68 5.22 49.69
C LYS A 668 6.11 6.27 50.74
N LYS A 669 6.39 7.51 50.34
CA LYS A 669 6.73 8.64 51.22
C LYS A 669 5.51 9.23 51.94
N TYR A 670 4.32 9.19 51.33
CA TYR A 670 3.07 9.80 51.82
C TYR A 670 1.97 8.75 52.06
N ARG A 671 2.31 7.59 52.64
CA ARG A 671 1.37 6.51 53.00
C ARG A 671 0.18 6.95 53.87
N SER A 672 0.29 8.09 54.56
CA SER A 672 -0.80 8.67 55.36
C SER A 672 -1.93 9.28 54.51
N LEU A 673 -1.71 9.58 53.22
CA LEU A 673 -2.73 10.10 52.31
C LEU A 673 -3.60 8.99 51.68
N GLU A 674 -3.25 7.71 51.86
CA GLU A 674 -4.02 6.55 51.36
C GLU A 674 -4.84 5.86 52.46
N LYS A 675 -4.98 6.48 53.65
CA LYS A 675 -5.98 6.06 54.64
C LYS A 675 -7.31 6.78 54.36
N PRO A 676 -8.46 6.07 54.38
CA PRO A 676 -9.78 6.65 54.13
C PRO A 676 -10.23 7.58 55.27
#